data_AF-A0A2V1HVR7-F1
#
_entry.id   AF-A0A2V1HVR7-F1
#
_cell.length_a   1.000
_cell.length_b   1.000
_cell.length_c   1.000
_cell.angle_alpha   90.00
_cell.angle_beta   90.00
_cell.angle_gamma   90.00
#
_symmetry.space_group_name_H-M   'P 1'
#
loop_
_entity.id
_entity.type
_entity.pdbx_description
1 polymer ?
#
loop_
_entity_poly.entity_id
_entity_poly.type
_entity_poly.pdbx_seq_one_letter_code
_entity_poly.pdbx_strand_id
1 'polypeptide(L)'
;MAAATVGLLAVIAGLLSAAPPALAADASQFDPGNIISDYRFFDGGAMSTEQVQQFLNSKVSQCRAGYTCLKDYRQSTWTRPTDPMCSAYIGQANETAAQIITRVGQVCGVSQRVLLVLLEKEMSLVTDTWPEAWQYEKATGYACPDTAPCDAEFAGFYNQVYKAAWQYKRYSNPPGTSRTYTWFPVGQVSNVRFHPRVECGTSPVLIRNQATAGLYYYTPYQPNATAMSNVYGGQTDGCSSYGNRNFWRLYTDWFGSPTNPVDPIGSVDAITPAPGGITVRGWTLDFDTTDPIAAHVYVDGVGVATRADRARPDVASVYYRPNAALGFSLDVPAAPGAHQVCVFGINVGPGGNSRLGCSTVVVSDGSPFGSVDDVSAVGPTVSVGGWAIDPDTAAAIPVHVYVDGAGYPLQADGARPDVAGVFPSYGTRHGYAASFTLARGPHQICAYAINQGAGRNVLLGCRTVQVTVTGEDLGRSPVGNIDAVTANRNSLTVSGWTLDPDTANGIDVTVSVDGVPSTIRADRSRPDIASAFPGYGGAHGFETTIAAAPGVRNVCVTGINAGTGPNANLGCRSVRVLASDPIGSIDVARGGIGVVEVSGWVATPQVPTPIWAHVYVGTSGLPVLADLPRPDVQAAVAGTGPQTGFQVTVPSATGPVDVCVYAVDPGNSVQSVIGCRRVVVQ
;
A
#
# COMPACT_ATOMS: atom_id res chain seq x y z
N MET A 1 2.03 32.65 8.85
CA MET A 1 1.80 31.84 7.64
C MET A 1 0.55 31.01 7.89
N ALA A 2 -0.55 31.33 7.23
CA ALA A 2 -1.85 30.69 7.43
C ALA A 2 -1.91 29.39 6.61
N ALA A 3 -2.28 28.29 7.26
CA ALA A 3 -2.47 26.99 6.61
C ALA A 3 -3.87 26.94 5.98
N ALA A 4 -3.94 26.74 4.66
CA ALA A 4 -5.17 26.54 3.92
C ALA A 4 -5.50 25.04 3.86
N THR A 5 -6.59 24.64 4.48
CA THR A 5 -7.23 23.32 4.35
C THR A 5 -8.03 23.27 3.05
N VAL A 6 -7.64 22.39 2.12
CA VAL A 6 -8.40 22.10 0.89
C VAL A 6 -9.41 21.00 1.21
N GLY A 7 -10.69 21.36 1.31
CA GLY A 7 -11.79 20.41 1.39
C GLY A 7 -12.15 19.87 0.01
N LEU A 8 -11.99 18.56 -0.20
CA LEU A 8 -12.39 17.86 -1.41
C LEU A 8 -13.90 17.57 -1.36
N LEU A 9 -14.71 18.39 -2.05
CA LEU A 9 -16.12 18.09 -2.31
C LEU A 9 -16.21 17.00 -3.39
N ALA A 10 -16.50 15.77 -2.97
CA ALA A 10 -16.90 14.70 -3.88
C ALA A 10 -18.33 14.96 -4.36
N VAL A 11 -18.48 15.35 -5.63
CA VAL A 11 -19.78 15.42 -6.31
C VAL A 11 -20.22 13.97 -6.58
N ILE A 12 -21.12 13.46 -5.74
CA ILE A 12 -21.84 12.20 -5.99
C ILE A 12 -22.83 12.48 -7.12
N ALA A 13 -22.44 12.17 -8.36
CA ALA A 13 -23.37 12.07 -9.47
C ALA A 13 -24.20 10.80 -9.28
N GLY A 14 -25.39 10.93 -8.69
CA GLY A 14 -26.37 9.86 -8.59
C GLY A 14 -26.81 9.44 -9.99
N LEU A 15 -26.27 8.32 -10.48
CA LEU A 15 -26.83 7.59 -11.61
C LEU A 15 -28.16 6.97 -11.16
N LEU A 16 -29.25 7.73 -11.33
CA LEU A 16 -30.61 7.21 -11.34
C LEU A 16 -30.71 6.21 -12.51
N SER A 17 -30.41 4.94 -12.24
CA SER A 17 -30.70 3.87 -13.18
C SER A 17 -32.21 3.71 -13.25
N ALA A 18 -32.78 4.05 -14.40
CA ALA A 18 -34.17 3.80 -14.71
C ALA A 18 -34.46 2.30 -14.55
N ALA A 19 -35.62 1.97 -13.95
CA ALA A 19 -36.13 0.61 -13.95
C ALA A 19 -36.11 0.05 -15.39
N PRO A 20 -35.86 -1.26 -15.59
CA PRO A 20 -36.00 -1.86 -16.91
C PRO A 20 -37.38 -1.49 -17.46
N PRO A 21 -37.49 -1.10 -18.74
CA PRO A 21 -38.75 -0.66 -19.30
C PRO A 21 -39.78 -1.78 -19.12
N ALA A 22 -40.96 -1.41 -18.63
CA ALA A 22 -42.13 -2.28 -18.70
C ALA A 22 -42.24 -2.81 -20.14
N LEU A 23 -42.23 -4.13 -20.30
CA LEU A 23 -42.46 -4.75 -21.60
C LEU A 23 -43.92 -4.53 -21.95
N ALA A 24 -44.17 -3.82 -23.06
CA ALA A 24 -45.52 -3.72 -23.60
C ALA A 24 -46.07 -5.14 -23.83
N ALA A 25 -47.29 -5.38 -23.34
CA ALA A 25 -47.99 -6.64 -23.52
C ALA A 25 -48.11 -7.01 -25.01
N ASP A 26 -47.56 -8.17 -25.38
CA ASP A 26 -47.70 -8.75 -26.72
C ASP A 26 -48.92 -9.67 -26.75
N ALA A 27 -49.92 -9.30 -27.55
CA ALA A 27 -51.18 -10.04 -27.68
C ALA A 27 -50.97 -11.54 -28.02
N SER A 28 -49.86 -11.91 -28.66
CA SER A 28 -49.53 -13.30 -28.98
C SER A 28 -49.27 -14.18 -27.74
N GLN A 29 -48.97 -13.56 -26.60
CA GLN A 29 -48.67 -14.24 -25.33
C GLN A 29 -49.91 -14.47 -24.45
N PHE A 30 -51.09 -13.99 -24.87
CA PHE A 30 -52.32 -14.24 -24.13
C PHE A 30 -52.83 -15.67 -24.38
N ASP A 31 -52.79 -16.51 -23.33
CA ASP A 31 -53.46 -17.82 -23.32
C ASP A 31 -54.75 -17.72 -22.48
N PRO A 32 -55.95 -17.84 -23.09
CA PRO A 32 -57.21 -17.81 -22.34
C PRO A 32 -57.30 -18.94 -21.30
N GLY A 33 -56.58 -20.06 -21.50
CA GLY A 33 -56.52 -21.17 -20.57
C GLY A 33 -55.55 -20.98 -19.40
N ASN A 34 -54.66 -20.00 -19.50
CA ASN A 34 -53.61 -19.71 -18.52
C ASN A 34 -53.39 -18.19 -18.47
N ILE A 35 -54.36 -17.46 -17.93
CA ILE A 35 -54.29 -15.98 -17.92
C ILE A 35 -53.20 -15.51 -16.95
N ILE A 36 -53.03 -16.23 -15.85
CA ILE A 36 -52.03 -16.02 -14.81
C ILE A 36 -51.83 -17.34 -14.07
N SER A 37 -50.61 -17.63 -13.61
CA SER A 37 -50.33 -18.85 -12.86
C SER A 37 -50.89 -18.79 -11.44
N ASP A 38 -51.24 -19.95 -10.86
CA ASP A 38 -51.65 -20.06 -9.45
C ASP A 38 -50.58 -19.48 -8.51
N TYR A 39 -49.31 -19.72 -8.87
CA TYR A 39 -48.15 -19.22 -8.15
C TYR A 39 -48.15 -17.68 -8.04
N ARG A 40 -48.29 -16.97 -9.16
CA ARG A 40 -48.30 -15.49 -9.19
C ARG A 40 -49.58 -14.91 -8.58
N PHE A 41 -50.70 -15.63 -8.66
CA PHE A 41 -51.99 -15.13 -8.21
C PHE A 41 -52.20 -15.27 -6.70
N PHE A 42 -51.81 -16.41 -6.12
CA PHE A 42 -52.03 -16.75 -4.71
C PHE A 42 -50.80 -16.52 -3.82
N ASP A 43 -49.80 -15.77 -4.31
CA ASP A 43 -48.67 -15.30 -3.50
C ASP A 43 -49.08 -14.14 -2.58
N GLY A 44 -49.61 -14.44 -1.39
CA GLY A 44 -50.00 -13.45 -0.39
C GLY A 44 -48.85 -12.61 0.18
N GLY A 45 -47.60 -12.90 -0.18
CA GLY A 45 -46.39 -12.17 0.21
C GLY A 45 -45.73 -11.37 -0.93
N ALA A 46 -46.41 -11.21 -2.06
CA ALA A 46 -45.83 -10.65 -3.29
C ALA A 46 -45.30 -9.22 -3.17
N MET A 47 -45.85 -8.40 -2.26
CA MET A 47 -45.38 -7.04 -1.96
C MET A 47 -45.54 -6.68 -0.48
N SER A 48 -44.56 -5.97 0.09
CA SER A 48 -44.67 -5.33 1.41
C SER A 48 -45.54 -4.05 1.35
N THR A 49 -45.94 -3.54 2.52
CA THR A 49 -46.67 -2.27 2.63
C THR A 49 -45.92 -1.12 1.96
N GLU A 50 -44.61 -1.05 2.16
CA GLU A 50 -43.75 -0.02 1.59
C GLU A 50 -43.69 -0.14 0.06
N GLN A 51 -43.60 -1.37 -0.45
CA GLN A 51 -43.59 -1.62 -1.89
C GLN A 51 -44.92 -1.26 -2.55
N VAL A 52 -46.04 -1.61 -1.92
CA VAL A 52 -47.37 -1.19 -2.39
C VAL A 52 -47.48 0.33 -2.38
N GLN A 53 -47.04 0.99 -1.30
CA GLN A 53 -47.08 2.44 -1.21
C GLN A 53 -46.20 3.13 -2.27
N GLN A 54 -44.99 2.62 -2.51
CA GLN A 54 -44.09 3.11 -3.56
C GLN A 54 -44.71 2.93 -4.95
N PHE A 55 -45.32 1.77 -5.19
CA PHE A 55 -46.03 1.52 -6.45
C PHE A 55 -47.16 2.52 -6.65
N LEU A 56 -48.03 2.73 -5.66
CA LEU A 56 -49.12 3.72 -5.74
C LEU A 56 -48.58 5.14 -5.99
N ASN A 57 -47.50 5.53 -5.31
CA ASN A 57 -46.84 6.82 -5.52
C ASN A 57 -46.26 6.96 -6.94
N SER A 58 -45.82 5.86 -7.55
CA SER A 58 -45.29 5.86 -8.93
C SER A 58 -46.37 6.04 -9.99
N LYS A 59 -47.62 5.66 -9.69
CA LYS A 59 -48.75 5.76 -10.63
C LYS A 59 -49.41 7.13 -10.63
N VAL A 60 -49.43 7.80 -9.48
CA VAL A 60 -49.96 9.16 -9.33
C VAL A 60 -48.94 10.02 -8.60
N SER A 61 -48.26 10.92 -9.33
CA SER A 61 -47.29 11.85 -8.73
C SER A 61 -47.97 12.96 -7.93
N GLN A 62 -49.09 13.48 -8.44
CA GLN A 62 -49.86 14.55 -7.80
C GLN A 62 -51.36 14.26 -7.90
N CYS A 63 -52.04 14.33 -6.75
CA CYS A 63 -53.50 14.26 -6.72
C CYS A 63 -54.12 15.61 -7.10
N ARG A 64 -55.24 15.61 -7.83
CA ARG A 64 -55.99 16.82 -8.13
C ARG A 64 -56.48 17.47 -6.84
N ALA A 65 -56.34 18.79 -6.76
CA ALA A 65 -56.77 19.56 -5.60
C ALA A 65 -58.26 19.27 -5.26
N GLY A 66 -58.53 18.98 -3.99
CA GLY A 66 -59.86 18.65 -3.48
C GLY A 66 -60.21 17.15 -3.49
N TYR A 67 -59.34 16.29 -4.03
CA TYR A 67 -59.51 14.84 -4.07
C TYR A 67 -58.45 14.13 -3.24
N THR A 68 -58.77 12.93 -2.76
CA THR A 68 -57.83 12.03 -2.08
C THR A 68 -57.59 10.84 -2.99
N CYS A 69 -56.39 10.75 -3.55
CA CYS A 69 -55.99 9.65 -4.44
C CYS A 69 -55.67 8.39 -3.63
N LEU A 70 -55.70 7.21 -4.27
CA LEU A 70 -55.52 5.93 -3.58
C LEU A 70 -54.22 5.88 -2.76
N LYS A 71 -53.14 6.49 -3.27
CA LYS A 71 -51.85 6.58 -2.57
C LYS A 71 -51.91 7.32 -1.23
N ASP A 72 -52.84 8.26 -1.07
CA ASP A 72 -53.02 9.08 0.14
C ASP A 72 -54.27 8.65 0.95
N TYR A 73 -55.04 7.71 0.42
CA TYR A 73 -56.30 7.25 1.03
C TYR A 73 -56.06 6.51 2.34
N ARG A 74 -56.94 6.77 3.31
CA ARG A 74 -56.93 6.10 4.61
C ARG A 74 -58.33 5.71 5.05
N GLN A 75 -58.41 4.60 5.77
CA GLN A 75 -59.66 4.11 6.36
C GLN A 75 -59.37 3.37 7.68
N SER A 76 -60.21 3.57 8.69
CA SER A 76 -60.23 2.70 9.87
C SER A 76 -60.92 1.38 9.52
N THR A 77 -60.23 0.27 9.77
CA THR A 77 -60.71 -1.08 9.48
C THR A 77 -61.20 -1.77 10.76
N TRP A 78 -61.90 -2.89 10.60
CA TRP A 78 -62.41 -3.69 11.73
C TRP A 78 -61.92 -5.13 11.66
N THR A 79 -61.86 -5.77 12.83
CA THR A 79 -61.41 -7.15 12.97
C THR A 79 -62.40 -8.12 12.32
N ARG A 80 -61.88 -9.11 11.60
CA ARG A 80 -62.63 -10.24 11.04
C ARG A 80 -62.05 -11.55 11.56
N PRO A 81 -62.88 -12.49 12.02
CA PRO A 81 -62.41 -13.79 12.47
C PRO A 81 -61.87 -14.61 11.29
N THR A 82 -61.06 -15.64 11.59
CA THR A 82 -60.66 -16.65 10.61
C THR A 82 -61.87 -17.41 10.06
N ASP A 83 -61.84 -17.70 8.77
CA ASP A 83 -62.76 -18.64 8.11
C ASP A 83 -61.99 -19.51 7.08
N PRO A 84 -62.65 -20.40 6.32
CA PRO A 84 -61.96 -21.24 5.32
C PRO A 84 -61.26 -20.50 4.17
N MET A 85 -61.55 -19.21 3.94
CA MET A 85 -60.98 -18.42 2.85
C MET A 85 -59.79 -17.58 3.34
N CYS A 86 -59.91 -16.96 4.51
CA CYS A 86 -58.90 -16.05 5.04
C CYS A 86 -58.65 -16.28 6.54
N SER A 87 -57.41 -16.07 6.97
CA SER A 87 -57.07 -15.96 8.38
C SER A 87 -57.60 -14.64 8.99
N ALA A 88 -57.55 -14.54 10.31
CA ALA A 88 -58.08 -13.39 11.03
C ALA A 88 -57.39 -12.08 10.61
N TYR A 89 -58.20 -11.10 10.22
CA TYR A 89 -57.74 -9.73 9.98
C TYR A 89 -57.94 -8.93 11.27
N ILE A 90 -56.90 -8.27 11.78
CA ILE A 90 -57.01 -7.42 12.97
C ILE A 90 -57.21 -5.96 12.56
N GLY A 91 -58.36 -5.37 12.89
CA GLY A 91 -58.65 -3.98 12.53
C GLY A 91 -57.68 -2.98 13.15
N GLN A 92 -57.42 -1.88 12.45
CA GLN A 92 -56.58 -0.76 12.92
C GLN A 92 -57.22 0.58 12.52
N ALA A 93 -56.98 1.61 13.32
CA ALA A 93 -57.43 2.95 13.00
C ALA A 93 -56.56 3.56 11.88
N ASN A 94 -57.19 4.27 10.94
CA ASN A 94 -56.53 5.12 9.96
C ASN A 94 -55.45 4.42 9.09
N GLU A 95 -55.69 3.17 8.68
CA GLU A 95 -54.79 2.43 7.81
C GLU A 95 -54.71 3.08 6.43
N THR A 96 -53.51 3.11 5.83
CA THR A 96 -53.37 3.50 4.41
C THR A 96 -53.97 2.44 3.50
N ALA A 97 -54.33 2.84 2.28
CA ALA A 97 -54.69 1.88 1.24
C ALA A 97 -53.61 0.80 1.04
N ALA A 98 -52.32 1.18 1.11
CA ALA A 98 -51.21 0.24 1.00
C ALA A 98 -51.19 -0.80 2.14
N GLN A 99 -51.46 -0.38 3.37
CA GLN A 99 -51.59 -1.30 4.52
C GLN A 99 -52.76 -2.25 4.32
N ILE A 100 -53.92 -1.72 3.92
CA ILE A 100 -55.13 -2.52 3.67
C ILE A 100 -54.87 -3.58 2.58
N ILE A 101 -54.35 -3.18 1.41
CA ILE A 101 -54.05 -4.10 0.30
C ILE A 101 -53.07 -5.20 0.76
N THR A 102 -52.00 -4.79 1.45
CA THR A 102 -50.96 -5.71 1.92
C THR A 102 -51.53 -6.74 2.89
N ARG A 103 -52.19 -6.27 3.95
CA ARG A 103 -52.71 -7.12 5.01
C ARG A 103 -53.83 -8.02 4.52
N VAL A 104 -54.72 -7.53 3.65
CA VAL A 104 -55.73 -8.38 3.01
C VAL A 104 -55.07 -9.50 2.19
N GLY A 105 -54.09 -9.16 1.35
CA GLY A 105 -53.38 -10.15 0.54
C GLY A 105 -52.71 -11.23 1.39
N GLN A 106 -52.08 -10.83 2.50
CA GLN A 106 -51.46 -11.75 3.47
C GLN A 106 -52.47 -12.68 4.13
N VAL A 107 -53.58 -12.15 4.67
CA VAL A 107 -54.53 -12.98 5.43
C VAL A 107 -55.34 -13.92 4.53
N CYS A 108 -55.58 -13.54 3.28
CA CYS A 108 -56.33 -14.37 2.32
C CYS A 108 -55.44 -15.22 1.41
N GLY A 109 -54.12 -14.98 1.36
CA GLY A 109 -53.22 -15.65 0.44
C GLY A 109 -53.51 -15.28 -1.02
N VAL A 110 -53.67 -13.99 -1.31
CA VAL A 110 -53.88 -13.43 -2.66
C VAL A 110 -52.87 -12.32 -2.88
N SER A 111 -52.26 -12.29 -4.06
CA SER A 111 -51.18 -11.35 -4.37
C SER A 111 -51.61 -9.88 -4.32
N GLN A 112 -50.79 -9.05 -3.67
CA GLN A 112 -50.97 -7.59 -3.68
C GLN A 112 -50.93 -7.03 -5.11
N ARG A 113 -50.12 -7.63 -6.00
CA ARG A 113 -50.06 -7.28 -7.43
C ARG A 113 -51.40 -7.53 -8.12
N VAL A 114 -52.04 -8.65 -7.81
CA VAL A 114 -53.38 -8.99 -8.32
C VAL A 114 -54.44 -8.02 -7.79
N LEU A 115 -54.41 -7.69 -6.50
CA LEU A 115 -55.35 -6.73 -5.91
C LEU A 115 -55.20 -5.34 -6.53
N LEU A 116 -53.98 -4.87 -6.78
CA LEU A 116 -53.71 -3.61 -7.48
C LEU A 116 -54.26 -3.63 -8.91
N VAL A 117 -54.02 -4.71 -9.66
CA VAL A 117 -54.57 -4.85 -11.01
C VAL A 117 -56.10 -4.86 -11.00
N LEU A 118 -56.71 -5.50 -10.00
CA LEU A 118 -58.16 -5.54 -9.88
C LEU A 118 -58.74 -4.15 -9.58
N LEU A 119 -58.16 -3.40 -8.64
CA LEU A 119 -58.57 -2.03 -8.32
C LEU A 119 -58.54 -1.10 -9.56
N GLU A 120 -57.54 -1.29 -10.42
CA GLU A 120 -57.43 -0.56 -11.67
C GLU A 120 -58.43 -1.04 -12.72
N LYS A 121 -58.54 -2.35 -12.92
CA LYS A 121 -59.44 -2.92 -13.92
C LYS A 121 -60.89 -2.54 -13.67
N GLU A 122 -61.30 -2.51 -12.40
CA GLU A 122 -62.71 -2.40 -12.02
C GLU A 122 -63.15 -0.95 -11.81
N MET A 123 -62.28 -0.08 -11.30
CA MET A 123 -62.63 1.31 -10.95
C MET A 123 -61.59 2.35 -11.40
N SER A 124 -60.58 1.96 -12.18
CA SER A 124 -59.44 2.80 -12.58
C SER A 124 -58.74 3.49 -11.41
N LEU A 125 -58.85 2.92 -10.20
CA LEU A 125 -58.60 3.64 -8.96
C LEU A 125 -57.10 3.87 -8.68
N VAL A 126 -56.22 3.05 -9.27
CA VAL A 126 -54.78 3.12 -9.00
C VAL A 126 -54.13 4.30 -9.72
N THR A 127 -54.59 4.61 -10.93
CA THR A 127 -54.06 5.70 -11.76
C THR A 127 -54.90 6.97 -11.70
N ASP A 128 -56.07 6.95 -11.06
CA ASP A 128 -56.96 8.10 -10.95
C ASP A 128 -56.37 9.24 -10.11
N THR A 129 -56.40 10.44 -10.67
CA THR A 129 -55.93 11.67 -10.00
C THR A 129 -57.06 12.43 -9.30
N TRP A 130 -58.32 12.01 -9.47
CA TRP A 130 -59.50 12.68 -8.91
C TRP A 130 -60.60 11.71 -8.44
N PRO A 131 -60.28 10.60 -7.75
CA PRO A 131 -61.27 9.57 -7.48
C PRO A 131 -62.42 10.08 -6.60
N GLU A 132 -63.64 9.72 -6.96
CA GLU A 132 -64.85 10.05 -6.23
C GLU A 132 -65.15 9.02 -5.13
N ALA A 133 -65.96 9.41 -4.14
CA ALA A 133 -66.28 8.56 -2.99
C ALA A 133 -66.86 7.18 -3.39
N TRP A 134 -67.69 7.14 -4.42
CA TRP A 134 -68.33 5.90 -4.89
C TRP A 134 -67.32 4.89 -5.48
N GLN A 135 -66.19 5.35 -6.03
CA GLN A 135 -65.12 4.45 -6.50
C GLN A 135 -64.51 3.69 -5.31
N TYR A 136 -64.34 4.33 -4.15
CA TYR A 136 -63.90 3.65 -2.93
C TYR A 136 -64.98 2.72 -2.36
N GLU A 137 -66.25 3.10 -2.46
CA GLU A 137 -67.35 2.25 -2.00
C GLU A 137 -67.46 0.95 -2.80
N LYS A 138 -67.06 0.95 -4.07
CA LYS A 138 -67.20 -0.15 -5.03
C LYS A 138 -65.86 -0.58 -5.64
N ALA A 139 -64.76 -0.38 -4.93
CA ALA A 139 -63.38 -0.41 -5.45
C ALA A 139 -63.00 -1.63 -6.30
N THR A 140 -63.66 -2.77 -6.08
CA THR A 140 -63.41 -4.00 -6.86
C THR A 140 -64.64 -4.47 -7.63
N GLY A 141 -65.82 -3.88 -7.43
CA GLY A 141 -67.08 -4.37 -8.00
C GLY A 141 -67.64 -5.62 -7.31
N TYR A 142 -67.14 -5.98 -6.11
CA TYR A 142 -67.69 -7.11 -5.36
C TYR A 142 -69.13 -6.81 -4.93
N ALA A 143 -70.03 -7.77 -5.18
CA ALA A 143 -71.47 -7.66 -4.93
C ALA A 143 -72.16 -6.48 -5.66
N CYS A 144 -71.65 -6.13 -6.85
CA CYS A 144 -72.23 -5.14 -7.75
C CYS A 144 -72.73 -5.81 -9.05
N PRO A 145 -73.93 -6.42 -9.06
CA PRO A 145 -74.47 -7.03 -10.28
C PRO A 145 -74.86 -5.96 -11.32
N ASP A 146 -74.69 -6.24 -12.61
CA ASP A 146 -75.02 -5.29 -13.69
C ASP A 146 -76.52 -4.91 -13.75
N THR A 147 -77.39 -5.72 -13.15
CA THR A 147 -78.86 -5.59 -13.23
C THR A 147 -79.51 -5.08 -11.94
N ALA A 148 -78.74 -4.76 -10.89
CA ALA A 148 -79.27 -4.27 -9.63
C ALA A 148 -78.25 -3.35 -8.91
N PRO A 149 -78.68 -2.54 -7.92
CA PRO A 149 -77.74 -1.79 -7.09
C PRO A 149 -76.73 -2.72 -6.40
N CYS A 150 -75.52 -2.20 -6.16
CA CYS A 150 -74.56 -2.91 -5.33
C CYS A 150 -75.13 -3.11 -3.92
N ASP A 151 -74.79 -4.24 -3.32
CA ASP A 151 -75.18 -4.53 -1.94
C ASP A 151 -74.42 -3.61 -0.97
N ALA A 152 -75.18 -2.81 -0.22
CA ALA A 152 -74.65 -1.82 0.71
C ALA A 152 -73.85 -2.45 1.86
N GLU A 153 -74.07 -3.73 2.19
CA GLU A 153 -73.30 -4.43 3.23
C GLU A 153 -71.81 -4.53 2.86
N PHE A 154 -71.48 -4.56 1.57
CA PHE A 154 -70.12 -4.71 1.07
C PHE A 154 -69.45 -3.42 0.65
N ALA A 155 -70.08 -2.26 0.93
CA ALA A 155 -69.53 -0.97 0.58
C ALA A 155 -68.26 -0.63 1.38
N GLY A 156 -67.37 0.14 0.75
CA GLY A 156 -66.17 0.73 1.34
C GLY A 156 -64.88 -0.01 0.97
N PHE A 157 -63.78 0.75 0.88
CA PHE A 157 -62.52 0.27 0.28
C PHE A 157 -61.99 -1.01 0.94
N TYR A 158 -61.86 -1.02 2.27
CA TYR A 158 -61.45 -2.22 3.01
C TYR A 158 -62.34 -3.43 2.75
N ASN A 159 -63.66 -3.22 2.73
CA ASN A 159 -64.63 -4.29 2.56
C ASN A 159 -64.55 -4.89 1.14
N GLN A 160 -64.44 -4.02 0.13
CA GLN A 160 -64.28 -4.38 -1.27
C GLN A 160 -62.98 -5.17 -1.50
N VAL A 161 -61.84 -4.66 -1.04
CA VAL A 161 -60.54 -5.33 -1.19
C VAL A 161 -60.53 -6.68 -0.45
N TYR A 162 -61.03 -6.73 0.79
CA TYR A 162 -61.12 -7.97 1.57
C TYR A 162 -62.02 -8.99 0.88
N LYS A 163 -63.22 -8.59 0.44
CA LYS A 163 -64.19 -9.51 -0.16
C LYS A 163 -63.79 -9.98 -1.56
N ALA A 164 -63.10 -9.15 -2.35
CA ALA A 164 -62.51 -9.61 -3.60
C ALA A 164 -61.47 -10.73 -3.35
N ALA A 165 -60.52 -10.53 -2.43
CA ALA A 165 -59.54 -11.55 -2.08
C ALA A 165 -60.20 -12.83 -1.54
N TRP A 166 -61.14 -12.68 -0.61
CA TRP A 166 -61.95 -13.76 -0.05
C TRP A 166 -62.69 -14.54 -1.14
N GLN A 167 -63.26 -13.85 -2.13
CA GLN A 167 -64.05 -14.46 -3.19
C GLN A 167 -63.20 -15.31 -4.13
N TYR A 168 -61.98 -14.88 -4.46
CA TYR A 168 -61.05 -15.72 -5.22
C TYR A 168 -60.65 -16.99 -4.49
N LYS A 169 -60.52 -16.94 -3.16
CA LYS A 169 -60.36 -18.15 -2.35
C LYS A 169 -61.62 -19.00 -2.37
N ARG A 170 -62.80 -18.39 -2.26
CA ARG A 170 -64.07 -19.09 -2.30
C ARG A 170 -64.31 -19.82 -3.64
N TYR A 171 -63.85 -19.27 -4.76
CA TYR A 171 -63.91 -19.90 -6.09
C TYR A 171 -63.13 -21.21 -6.21
N SER A 172 -62.15 -21.44 -5.33
CA SER A 172 -61.43 -22.72 -5.25
C SER A 172 -62.20 -23.84 -4.56
N ASN A 173 -63.41 -23.56 -4.06
CA ASN A 173 -64.22 -24.47 -3.22
C ASN A 173 -63.40 -25.08 -2.07
N PRO A 174 -62.83 -24.26 -1.16
CA PRO A 174 -61.99 -24.76 -0.09
C PRO A 174 -62.76 -25.74 0.83
N PRO A 175 -62.08 -26.70 1.47
CA PRO A 175 -62.72 -27.64 2.40
C PRO A 175 -63.57 -26.94 3.45
N GLY A 176 -64.73 -27.52 3.78
CA GLY A 176 -65.69 -26.93 4.72
C GLY A 176 -66.67 -25.93 4.08
N THR A 177 -66.63 -25.74 2.75
CA THR A 177 -67.60 -24.92 2.00
C THR A 177 -68.38 -25.73 0.97
N SER A 178 -69.48 -25.19 0.45
CA SER A 178 -70.25 -25.83 -0.62
C SER A 178 -69.47 -25.84 -1.96
N ARG A 179 -69.63 -26.89 -2.76
CA ARG A 179 -68.98 -27.00 -4.08
C ARG A 179 -69.82 -26.38 -5.20
N THR A 180 -69.99 -25.06 -5.16
CA THR A 180 -70.87 -24.33 -6.09
C THR A 180 -70.15 -23.87 -7.37
N TYR A 181 -68.84 -23.60 -7.30
CA TYR A 181 -68.07 -23.09 -8.44
C TYR A 181 -67.50 -24.25 -9.25
N THR A 182 -68.32 -24.78 -10.17
CA THR A 182 -67.99 -26.00 -10.95
C THR A 182 -68.06 -25.82 -12.47
N TRP A 183 -68.41 -24.63 -12.96
CA TRP A 183 -68.69 -24.36 -14.38
C TRP A 183 -67.43 -24.09 -15.23
N PHE A 184 -66.30 -23.81 -14.59
CA PHE A 184 -64.96 -23.75 -15.21
C PHE A 184 -64.00 -24.71 -14.46
N PRO A 185 -64.15 -26.04 -14.65
CA PRO A 185 -63.32 -27.02 -13.96
C PRO A 185 -61.86 -26.99 -14.43
N VAL A 186 -60.93 -26.92 -13.49
CA VAL A 186 -59.48 -26.99 -13.77
C VAL A 186 -59.12 -28.33 -14.40
N GLY A 187 -58.27 -28.30 -15.43
CA GLY A 187 -57.82 -29.46 -16.20
C GLY A 187 -58.78 -29.89 -17.31
N GLN A 188 -59.89 -29.18 -17.53
CA GLN A 188 -60.90 -29.51 -18.53
C GLN A 188 -61.15 -28.36 -19.50
N VAL A 189 -61.71 -28.69 -20.66
CA VAL A 189 -62.13 -27.72 -21.66
C VAL A 189 -63.54 -27.22 -21.34
N SER A 190 -63.68 -25.90 -21.22
CA SER A 190 -64.98 -25.22 -21.11
C SER A 190 -65.21 -24.33 -22.33
N ASN A 191 -66.45 -24.30 -22.84
CA ASN A 191 -66.84 -23.33 -23.86
C ASN A 191 -67.11 -21.96 -23.21
N VAL A 192 -66.12 -21.08 -23.23
CA VAL A 192 -66.23 -19.74 -22.60
C VAL A 192 -66.86 -18.77 -23.60
N ARG A 193 -67.84 -17.97 -23.13
CA ARG A 193 -68.52 -16.96 -23.97
C ARG A 193 -67.60 -15.80 -24.31
N PHE A 194 -67.79 -15.22 -25.50
CA PHE A 194 -67.12 -13.97 -25.86
C PHE A 194 -67.82 -12.75 -25.27
N HIS A 195 -69.12 -12.84 -24.98
CA HIS A 195 -69.95 -11.71 -24.54
C HIS A 195 -71.20 -12.20 -23.80
N PRO A 196 -71.87 -11.36 -22.97
CA PRO A 196 -73.18 -11.70 -22.37
C PRO A 196 -74.26 -12.07 -23.39
N ARG A 197 -74.20 -11.47 -24.60
CA ARG A 197 -75.11 -11.79 -25.71
C ARG A 197 -74.76 -13.16 -26.26
N VAL A 198 -75.72 -14.08 -26.20
CA VAL A 198 -75.53 -15.49 -26.59
C VAL A 198 -75.19 -15.66 -28.06
N GLU A 199 -75.65 -14.76 -28.93
CA GLU A 199 -75.38 -14.74 -30.37
C GLU A 199 -73.91 -14.49 -30.73
N CYS A 200 -73.13 -13.92 -29.80
CA CYS A 200 -71.69 -13.73 -29.96
C CYS A 200 -70.89 -15.03 -29.86
N GLY A 201 -71.53 -16.13 -29.44
CA GLY A 201 -70.92 -17.46 -29.40
C GLY A 201 -69.91 -17.67 -28.28
N THR A 202 -69.21 -18.79 -28.39
CA THR A 202 -68.22 -19.30 -27.44
C THR A 202 -67.01 -19.87 -28.19
N SER A 203 -65.92 -20.12 -27.48
CA SER A 203 -64.85 -21.00 -27.98
C SER A 203 -64.35 -21.92 -26.86
N PRO A 204 -63.79 -23.10 -27.22
CA PRO A 204 -63.24 -24.03 -26.23
C PRO A 204 -61.95 -23.48 -25.62
N VAL A 205 -61.89 -23.45 -24.29
CA VAL A 205 -60.73 -23.04 -23.50
C VAL A 205 -60.38 -24.14 -22.51
N LEU A 206 -59.14 -24.65 -22.57
CA LEU A 206 -58.61 -25.56 -21.54
C LEU A 206 -58.24 -24.76 -20.29
N ILE A 207 -59.03 -24.88 -19.23
CA ILE A 207 -58.77 -24.16 -17.97
C ILE A 207 -57.60 -24.83 -17.25
N ARG A 208 -56.40 -24.26 -17.30
CA ARG A 208 -55.17 -24.94 -16.84
C ARG A 208 -54.95 -24.87 -15.33
N ASN A 209 -55.45 -23.84 -14.66
CA ASN A 209 -55.17 -23.59 -13.25
C ASN A 209 -56.33 -22.89 -12.51
N GLN A 210 -56.24 -22.84 -11.19
CA GLN A 210 -57.31 -22.34 -10.32
C GLN A 210 -57.48 -20.82 -10.39
N ALA A 211 -56.41 -20.05 -10.58
CA ALA A 211 -56.42 -18.60 -10.71
C ALA A 211 -57.17 -18.16 -11.98
N THR A 212 -56.88 -18.82 -13.10
CA THR A 212 -57.57 -18.62 -14.38
C THR A 212 -59.04 -19.00 -14.26
N ALA A 213 -59.37 -20.11 -13.60
CA ALA A 213 -60.77 -20.45 -13.29
C ALA A 213 -61.44 -19.35 -12.46
N GLY A 214 -60.76 -18.84 -11.43
CA GLY A 214 -61.22 -17.73 -10.58
C GLY A 214 -61.52 -16.46 -11.37
N LEU A 215 -60.66 -16.10 -12.32
CA LEU A 215 -60.87 -14.95 -13.21
C LEU A 215 -62.11 -15.13 -14.09
N TYR A 216 -62.39 -16.34 -14.59
CA TYR A 216 -63.64 -16.60 -15.31
C TYR A 216 -64.88 -16.64 -14.43
N TYR A 217 -64.77 -17.04 -13.16
CA TYR A 217 -65.90 -16.87 -12.23
C TYR A 217 -66.16 -15.39 -11.91
N TYR A 218 -65.11 -14.57 -11.84
CA TYR A 218 -65.23 -13.13 -11.61
C TYR A 218 -65.73 -12.36 -12.84
N THR A 219 -65.22 -12.70 -14.02
CA THR A 219 -65.57 -12.10 -15.30
C THR A 219 -65.75 -13.21 -16.34
N PRO A 220 -66.99 -13.69 -16.58
CA PRO A 220 -67.25 -14.94 -17.30
C PRO A 220 -67.18 -14.83 -18.83
N TYR A 221 -66.25 -14.01 -19.34
CA TYR A 221 -66.06 -13.79 -20.76
C TYR A 221 -64.58 -13.80 -21.15
N GLN A 222 -64.28 -14.42 -22.29
CA GLN A 222 -62.96 -14.35 -22.93
C GLN A 222 -62.98 -13.28 -24.04
N PRO A 223 -61.84 -12.62 -24.33
CA PRO A 223 -61.76 -11.69 -25.45
C PRO A 223 -61.90 -12.43 -26.79
N ASN A 224 -62.59 -11.81 -27.76
CA ASN A 224 -62.64 -12.29 -29.14
C ASN A 224 -61.47 -11.73 -29.96
N ALA A 225 -61.36 -12.12 -31.24
CA ALA A 225 -60.29 -11.67 -32.12
C ALA A 225 -60.23 -10.13 -32.25
N THR A 226 -61.38 -9.46 -32.32
CA THR A 226 -61.47 -7.99 -32.38
C THR A 226 -60.93 -7.33 -31.10
N ALA A 227 -61.28 -7.85 -29.93
CA ALA A 227 -60.73 -7.38 -28.67
C ALA A 227 -59.22 -7.62 -28.55
N MET A 228 -58.69 -8.67 -29.19
CA MET A 228 -57.26 -9.00 -29.16
C MET A 228 -56.42 -8.33 -30.25
N SER A 229 -57.04 -7.72 -31.27
CA SER A 229 -56.30 -7.09 -32.39
C SER A 229 -55.48 -5.86 -31.96
N ASN A 230 -55.84 -5.25 -30.83
CA ASN A 230 -55.05 -4.23 -30.16
C ASN A 230 -55.35 -4.26 -28.65
N VAL A 231 -54.43 -4.82 -27.88
CA VAL A 231 -54.59 -4.99 -26.43
C VAL A 231 -54.57 -3.68 -25.63
N TYR A 232 -54.32 -2.54 -26.26
CA TYR A 232 -54.43 -1.21 -25.65
C TYR A 232 -55.66 -0.41 -26.12
N GLY A 233 -56.37 -0.87 -27.15
CA GLY A 233 -57.52 -0.17 -27.74
C GLY A 233 -58.88 -0.70 -27.27
N GLY A 234 -59.94 0.04 -27.62
CA GLY A 234 -61.34 -0.30 -27.33
C GLY A 234 -62.12 -0.82 -28.54
N GLN A 235 -61.46 -1.53 -29.46
CA GLN A 235 -62.08 -2.03 -30.70
C GLN A 235 -63.19 -3.04 -30.41
N THR A 236 -64.39 -2.75 -30.91
CA THR A 236 -65.57 -3.58 -30.71
C THR A 236 -66.27 -3.89 -32.02
N ASP A 237 -66.72 -5.13 -32.15
CA ASP A 237 -67.65 -5.63 -33.17
C ASP A 237 -69.06 -5.87 -32.59
N GLY A 238 -69.31 -5.38 -31.36
CA GLY A 238 -70.53 -5.67 -30.59
C GLY A 238 -70.46 -6.97 -29.77
N CYS A 239 -69.39 -7.76 -29.93
CA CYS A 239 -69.14 -9.02 -29.23
C CYS A 239 -67.80 -9.04 -28.46
N SER A 240 -67.04 -7.94 -28.47
CA SER A 240 -65.78 -7.79 -27.72
C SER A 240 -66.01 -7.68 -26.21
N SER A 241 -65.31 -8.51 -25.43
CA SER A 241 -65.19 -8.37 -23.96
C SER A 241 -63.74 -8.12 -23.55
N TYR A 242 -63.54 -7.24 -22.56
CA TYR A 242 -62.20 -6.75 -22.21
C TYR A 242 -61.70 -7.16 -20.83
N GLY A 243 -62.53 -7.66 -19.92
CA GLY A 243 -62.13 -7.78 -18.51
C GLY A 243 -60.89 -8.67 -18.30
N ASN A 244 -60.94 -9.94 -18.74
CA ASN A 244 -59.79 -10.85 -18.60
C ASN A 244 -58.58 -10.43 -19.44
N ARG A 245 -58.81 -9.82 -20.62
CA ARG A 245 -57.76 -9.19 -21.43
C ARG A 245 -57.06 -8.06 -20.65
N ASN A 246 -57.83 -7.14 -20.06
CA ASN A 246 -57.33 -5.98 -19.35
C ASN A 246 -56.61 -6.41 -18.07
N PHE A 247 -57.11 -7.42 -17.35
CA PHE A 247 -56.40 -8.01 -16.21
C PHE A 247 -55.00 -8.47 -16.62
N TRP A 248 -54.92 -9.34 -17.64
CA TRP A 248 -53.66 -9.89 -18.12
C TRP A 248 -52.70 -8.79 -18.60
N ARG A 249 -53.20 -7.84 -19.38
CA ARG A 249 -52.41 -6.72 -19.90
C ARG A 249 -51.87 -5.85 -18.77
N LEU A 250 -52.72 -5.42 -17.83
CA LEU A 250 -52.33 -4.59 -16.70
C LEU A 250 -51.29 -5.31 -15.82
N TYR A 251 -51.47 -6.61 -15.57
CA TYR A 251 -50.47 -7.38 -14.83
C TYR A 251 -49.14 -7.43 -15.58
N THR A 252 -49.19 -7.69 -16.89
CA THR A 252 -48.00 -7.75 -17.75
C THR A 252 -47.24 -6.42 -17.77
N ASP A 253 -47.96 -5.32 -18.02
CA ASP A 253 -47.39 -3.98 -18.08
C ASP A 253 -46.76 -3.55 -16.74
N TRP A 254 -47.30 -4.00 -15.62
CA TRP A 254 -46.87 -3.53 -14.29
C TRP A 254 -45.85 -4.44 -13.63
N PHE A 255 -45.91 -5.74 -13.89
CA PHE A 255 -45.20 -6.75 -13.10
C PHE A 255 -44.52 -7.83 -13.95
N GLY A 256 -44.60 -7.75 -15.29
CA GLY A 256 -44.02 -8.72 -16.20
C GLY A 256 -44.90 -9.95 -16.43
N SER A 257 -44.33 -11.01 -17.01
CA SER A 257 -45.11 -12.17 -17.46
C SER A 257 -45.99 -12.77 -16.34
N PRO A 258 -47.30 -12.93 -16.56
CA PRO A 258 -48.21 -13.49 -15.57
C PRO A 258 -48.10 -15.03 -15.47
N THR A 259 -47.44 -15.69 -16.41
CA THR A 259 -47.46 -17.15 -16.56
C THR A 259 -46.09 -17.81 -16.61
N ASN A 260 -45.03 -17.10 -16.99
CA ASN A 260 -43.70 -17.70 -17.10
C ASN A 260 -43.08 -17.87 -15.70
N PRO A 261 -42.51 -19.05 -15.40
CA PRO A 261 -41.53 -19.18 -14.33
C PRO A 261 -40.38 -18.20 -14.61
N VAL A 262 -39.85 -17.58 -13.56
CA VAL A 262 -38.70 -16.69 -13.73
C VAL A 262 -37.50 -17.45 -13.21
N ASP A 263 -36.77 -18.10 -14.13
CA ASP A 263 -35.51 -18.78 -13.81
C ASP A 263 -34.60 -17.83 -12.99
N PRO A 264 -33.71 -18.35 -12.13
CA PRO A 264 -32.91 -17.51 -11.25
C PRO A 264 -32.11 -16.49 -12.05
N ILE A 265 -32.00 -15.28 -11.51
CA ILE A 265 -31.10 -14.27 -12.06
C ILE A 265 -29.90 -14.11 -11.13
N GLY A 266 -28.81 -13.55 -11.64
CA GLY A 266 -27.61 -13.35 -10.84
C GLY A 266 -26.45 -12.80 -11.66
N SER A 267 -25.35 -12.56 -10.96
CA SER A 267 -24.09 -12.13 -11.57
C SER A 267 -22.92 -12.80 -10.86
N VAL A 268 -21.88 -13.06 -11.63
CA VAL A 268 -20.56 -13.39 -11.11
C VAL A 268 -19.80 -12.07 -10.96
N ASP A 269 -19.46 -11.73 -9.73
CA ASP A 269 -18.74 -10.49 -9.44
C ASP A 269 -17.23 -10.67 -9.66
N ALA A 270 -16.69 -11.84 -9.28
CA ALA A 270 -15.28 -12.16 -9.44
C ALA A 270 -15.02 -13.66 -9.48
N ILE A 271 -14.07 -14.07 -10.34
CA ILE A 271 -13.42 -15.38 -10.32
C ILE A 271 -11.92 -15.08 -10.31
N THR A 272 -11.25 -15.32 -9.19
CA THR A 272 -9.84 -14.93 -8.99
C THR A 272 -9.03 -16.10 -8.48
N PRO A 273 -7.77 -16.27 -8.93
CA PRO A 273 -6.83 -17.18 -8.28
C PRO A 273 -6.69 -16.81 -6.80
N ALA A 274 -6.59 -17.82 -5.94
CA ALA A 274 -6.42 -17.69 -4.51
C ALA A 274 -5.46 -18.79 -4.01
N PRO A 275 -4.90 -18.67 -2.80
CA PRO A 275 -3.99 -19.67 -2.27
C PRO A 275 -4.62 -21.08 -2.30
N GLY A 276 -4.02 -22.01 -3.04
CA GLY A 276 -4.49 -23.38 -3.20
C GLY A 276 -5.74 -23.56 -4.08
N GLY A 277 -6.17 -22.54 -4.84
CA GLY A 277 -7.28 -22.69 -5.79
C GLY A 277 -7.87 -21.39 -6.32
N ILE A 278 -9.20 -21.30 -6.31
CA ILE A 278 -9.98 -20.24 -6.96
C ILE A 278 -11.04 -19.72 -5.98
N THR A 279 -11.07 -18.41 -5.76
CA THR A 279 -12.19 -17.75 -5.07
C THR A 279 -13.21 -17.28 -6.09
N VAL A 280 -14.48 -17.65 -5.89
CA VAL A 280 -15.61 -17.22 -6.70
C VAL A 280 -16.60 -16.44 -5.86
N ARG A 281 -17.01 -15.26 -6.34
CA ARG A 281 -17.96 -14.36 -5.67
C ARG A 281 -19.04 -13.89 -6.63
N GLY A 282 -20.23 -13.67 -6.10
CA GLY A 282 -21.35 -13.17 -6.88
C GLY A 282 -22.63 -13.05 -6.07
N TRP A 283 -23.74 -12.97 -6.77
CA TRP A 283 -25.08 -13.00 -6.18
C TRP A 283 -26.06 -13.73 -7.11
N THR A 284 -27.11 -14.30 -6.53
CA THR A 284 -28.21 -14.88 -7.29
C THR A 284 -29.50 -14.87 -6.49
N LEU A 285 -30.62 -14.76 -7.17
CA LEU A 285 -31.96 -14.78 -6.59
C LEU A 285 -32.94 -15.46 -7.54
N ASP A 286 -34.01 -15.98 -6.97
CA ASP A 286 -35.12 -16.58 -7.69
C ASP A 286 -36.39 -15.86 -7.26
N PHE A 287 -37.22 -15.39 -8.20
CA PHE A 287 -38.47 -14.71 -7.89
C PHE A 287 -39.56 -15.64 -7.39
N ASP A 288 -39.29 -16.94 -7.39
CA ASP A 288 -40.23 -17.96 -6.92
C ASP A 288 -40.12 -18.21 -5.40
N THR A 289 -39.10 -17.63 -4.73
CA THR A 289 -38.92 -17.68 -3.28
C THR A 289 -38.30 -16.39 -2.72
N THR A 290 -38.54 -16.09 -1.44
CA THR A 290 -37.84 -15.01 -0.69
C THR A 290 -36.64 -15.51 0.11
N ASP A 291 -36.45 -16.83 0.21
CA ASP A 291 -35.32 -17.44 0.88
C ASP A 291 -34.06 -17.44 -0.01
N PRO A 292 -32.84 -17.43 0.58
CA PRO A 292 -31.62 -17.62 -0.17
C PRO A 292 -31.59 -18.96 -0.89
N ILE A 293 -31.31 -18.92 -2.20
CA ILE A 293 -31.17 -20.10 -3.06
C ILE A 293 -29.73 -20.63 -3.09
N ALA A 294 -29.54 -21.82 -3.66
CA ALA A 294 -28.20 -22.37 -3.89
C ALA A 294 -27.55 -21.75 -5.14
N ALA A 295 -26.22 -21.63 -5.10
CA ALA A 295 -25.39 -21.35 -6.27
C ALA A 295 -24.40 -22.52 -6.45
N HIS A 296 -24.22 -23.00 -7.67
CA HIS A 296 -23.25 -24.06 -7.97
C HIS A 296 -22.10 -23.48 -8.78
N VAL A 297 -20.88 -23.77 -8.35
CA VAL A 297 -19.63 -23.42 -9.05
C VAL A 297 -19.04 -24.70 -9.62
N TYR A 298 -18.85 -24.76 -10.93
CA TYR A 298 -18.21 -25.87 -11.62
C TYR A 298 -16.82 -25.46 -12.07
N VAL A 299 -15.81 -26.25 -11.69
CA VAL A 299 -14.42 -26.13 -12.16
C VAL A 299 -14.14 -27.35 -13.03
N ASP A 300 -13.90 -27.15 -14.32
CA ASP A 300 -13.71 -28.21 -15.33
C ASP A 300 -14.80 -29.30 -15.31
N GLY A 301 -16.04 -28.88 -15.05
CA GLY A 301 -17.20 -29.78 -14.99
C GLY A 301 -17.45 -30.45 -13.63
N VAL A 302 -16.55 -30.29 -12.65
CA VAL A 302 -16.78 -30.76 -11.27
C VAL A 302 -17.45 -29.66 -10.44
N GLY A 303 -18.66 -29.93 -9.97
CA GLY A 303 -19.50 -28.95 -9.27
C GLY A 303 -19.37 -28.96 -7.75
N VAL A 304 -19.30 -27.78 -7.16
CA VAL A 304 -19.41 -27.55 -5.71
C VAL A 304 -20.57 -26.58 -5.45
N ALA A 305 -21.42 -26.92 -4.50
CA ALA A 305 -22.56 -26.08 -4.11
C ALA A 305 -22.18 -25.11 -2.99
N THR A 306 -22.73 -23.91 -3.04
CA THR A 306 -22.75 -22.92 -1.96
C THR A 306 -24.15 -22.32 -1.83
N ARG A 307 -24.41 -21.59 -0.75
CA ARG A 307 -25.65 -20.83 -0.58
C ARG A 307 -25.42 -19.35 -0.82
N ALA A 308 -26.42 -18.68 -1.40
CA ALA A 308 -26.42 -17.25 -1.64
C ALA A 308 -26.91 -16.44 -0.42
N ASP A 309 -26.36 -16.71 0.76
CA ASP A 309 -26.84 -16.19 2.04
C ASP A 309 -26.08 -14.96 2.58
N ARG A 310 -25.13 -14.41 1.82
CA ARG A 310 -24.39 -13.20 2.20
C ARG A 310 -25.20 -11.94 1.91
N ALA A 311 -25.06 -10.95 2.78
CA ALA A 311 -25.79 -9.69 2.66
C ALA A 311 -25.36 -8.89 1.41
N ARG A 312 -26.35 -8.51 0.60
CA ARG A 312 -26.27 -7.68 -0.61
C ARG A 312 -27.45 -6.70 -0.65
N PRO A 313 -27.48 -5.71 0.26
CA PRO A 313 -28.56 -4.71 0.30
C PRO A 313 -28.61 -3.87 -0.98
N ASP A 314 -27.47 -3.70 -1.66
CA ASP A 314 -27.37 -3.08 -2.98
C ASP A 314 -28.25 -3.82 -4.01
N VAL A 315 -28.11 -5.14 -4.12
CA VAL A 315 -28.91 -5.98 -5.01
C VAL A 315 -30.37 -6.03 -4.57
N ALA A 316 -30.62 -6.19 -3.27
CA ALA A 316 -31.96 -6.26 -2.72
C ALA A 316 -32.77 -4.98 -3.00
N SER A 317 -32.13 -3.82 -2.98
CA SER A 317 -32.77 -2.54 -3.31
C SER A 317 -33.20 -2.44 -4.77
N VAL A 318 -32.38 -2.94 -5.70
CA VAL A 318 -32.64 -2.90 -7.15
C VAL A 318 -33.78 -3.84 -7.54
N TYR A 319 -33.80 -5.05 -6.95
CA TYR A 319 -34.79 -6.09 -7.29
C TYR A 319 -35.94 -6.18 -6.28
N TYR A 320 -36.09 -5.17 -5.42
CA TYR A 320 -37.16 -5.04 -4.44
C TYR A 320 -37.32 -6.31 -3.58
N ARG A 321 -36.21 -6.83 -3.05
CA ARG A 321 -36.20 -8.04 -2.22
C ARG A 321 -36.29 -7.66 -0.73
N PRO A 322 -37.20 -8.27 0.04
CA PRO A 322 -37.29 -8.02 1.49
C PRO A 322 -36.11 -8.64 2.25
N ASN A 323 -35.49 -9.68 1.70
CA ASN A 323 -34.29 -10.32 2.26
C ASN A 323 -33.05 -9.89 1.47
N ALA A 324 -32.04 -9.37 2.16
CA ALA A 324 -30.77 -8.97 1.57
C ALA A 324 -29.74 -10.11 1.46
N ALA A 325 -30.01 -11.30 2.00
CA ALA A 325 -29.15 -12.47 1.86
C ALA A 325 -29.27 -13.05 0.43
N LEU A 326 -28.46 -12.51 -0.48
CA LEU A 326 -28.49 -12.83 -1.92
C LEU A 326 -27.09 -13.09 -2.51
N GLY A 327 -26.02 -12.84 -1.75
CA GLY A 327 -24.64 -12.98 -2.19
C GLY A 327 -24.04 -14.34 -1.85
N PHE A 328 -23.08 -14.81 -2.63
CA PHE A 328 -22.28 -15.99 -2.33
C PHE A 328 -20.78 -15.68 -2.46
N SER A 329 -19.97 -16.43 -1.73
CA SER A 329 -18.52 -16.52 -1.94
C SER A 329 -18.07 -17.92 -1.53
N LEU A 330 -17.31 -18.55 -2.40
CA LEU A 330 -16.82 -19.91 -2.24
C LEU A 330 -15.37 -19.99 -2.70
N ASP A 331 -14.53 -20.65 -1.92
CA ASP A 331 -13.18 -21.02 -2.32
C ASP A 331 -13.22 -22.47 -2.81
N VAL A 332 -12.76 -22.71 -4.04
CA VAL A 332 -12.75 -24.01 -4.69
C VAL A 332 -11.30 -24.42 -4.92
N PRO A 333 -10.83 -25.54 -4.32
CA PRO A 333 -9.51 -26.07 -4.60
C PRO A 333 -9.35 -26.37 -6.09
N ALA A 334 -8.22 -25.97 -6.65
CA ALA A 334 -7.88 -26.22 -8.05
C ALA A 334 -6.38 -26.47 -8.16
N ALA A 335 -6.01 -27.43 -9.01
CA ALA A 335 -4.61 -27.67 -9.31
C ALA A 335 -4.02 -26.49 -10.11
N PRO A 336 -2.70 -26.44 -10.31
CA PRO A 336 -2.13 -25.52 -11.27
C PRO A 336 -2.60 -25.74 -12.70
N GLY A 337 -2.85 -24.66 -13.43
CA GLY A 337 -3.27 -24.69 -14.83
C GLY A 337 -4.39 -23.72 -15.17
N ALA A 338 -4.83 -23.77 -16.43
CA ALA A 338 -5.99 -23.02 -16.88
C ALA A 338 -7.26 -23.84 -16.63
N HIS A 339 -8.20 -23.28 -15.88
CA HIS A 339 -9.46 -23.92 -15.48
C HIS A 339 -10.65 -23.14 -16.02
N GLN A 340 -11.64 -23.85 -16.57
CA GLN A 340 -12.93 -23.26 -16.90
C GLN A 340 -13.82 -23.27 -15.66
N VAL A 341 -14.23 -22.08 -15.22
CA VAL A 341 -15.10 -21.89 -14.06
C VAL A 341 -16.46 -21.39 -14.51
N CYS A 342 -17.51 -22.10 -14.14
CA CYS A 342 -18.89 -21.79 -14.49
C CYS A 342 -19.78 -21.71 -13.27
N VAL A 343 -20.60 -20.67 -13.17
CA VAL A 343 -21.48 -20.44 -12.02
C VAL A 343 -22.93 -20.50 -12.44
N PHE A 344 -23.76 -21.18 -11.64
CA PHE A 344 -25.18 -21.34 -11.86
C PHE A 344 -25.99 -20.94 -10.61
N GLY A 345 -27.10 -20.24 -10.82
CA GLY A 345 -28.16 -20.09 -9.83
C GLY A 345 -29.12 -21.28 -9.91
N ILE A 346 -29.41 -21.90 -8.76
CA ILE A 346 -30.22 -23.11 -8.70
C ILE A 346 -31.68 -22.76 -8.39
N ASN A 347 -32.57 -23.20 -9.27
CA ASN A 347 -33.99 -22.85 -9.25
C ASN A 347 -34.72 -23.46 -8.06
N VAL A 348 -35.66 -22.70 -7.50
CA VAL A 348 -36.60 -23.14 -6.47
C VAL A 348 -38.01 -22.92 -7.00
N GLY A 349 -38.64 -23.97 -7.48
CA GLY A 349 -39.99 -23.89 -8.08
C GLY A 349 -40.03 -24.49 -9.48
N PRO A 350 -41.08 -24.18 -10.27
CA PRO A 350 -41.10 -24.49 -11.70
C PRO A 350 -40.02 -23.67 -12.44
N GLY A 351 -39.50 -24.16 -13.57
CA GLY A 351 -38.40 -23.50 -14.29
C GLY A 351 -37.10 -24.30 -14.25
N GLY A 352 -36.01 -23.68 -14.70
CA GLY A 352 -34.68 -24.29 -14.82
C GLY A 352 -33.58 -23.49 -14.13
N ASN A 353 -32.42 -24.12 -13.94
CA ASN A 353 -31.24 -23.45 -13.39
C ASN A 353 -30.64 -22.49 -14.40
N SER A 354 -30.16 -21.34 -13.94
CA SER A 354 -29.58 -20.30 -14.81
C SER A 354 -28.06 -20.28 -14.74
N ARG A 355 -27.39 -20.25 -15.90
CA ARG A 355 -25.95 -19.98 -15.99
C ARG A 355 -25.70 -18.48 -15.81
N LEU A 356 -25.06 -18.11 -14.71
CA LEU A 356 -24.79 -16.71 -14.35
C LEU A 356 -23.56 -16.15 -15.07
N GLY A 357 -22.56 -17.01 -15.32
CA GLY A 357 -21.35 -16.63 -16.04
C GLY A 357 -20.33 -17.76 -16.07
N CYS A 358 -19.40 -17.69 -17.02
CA CYS A 358 -18.18 -18.48 -16.96
C CYS A 358 -16.97 -17.65 -17.36
N SER A 359 -15.82 -17.99 -16.77
CA SER A 359 -14.53 -17.45 -17.13
C SER A 359 -13.47 -18.54 -17.08
N THR A 360 -12.38 -18.33 -17.80
CA THR A 360 -11.16 -19.13 -17.62
C THR A 360 -10.28 -18.42 -16.61
N VAL A 361 -9.81 -19.15 -15.60
CA VAL A 361 -8.86 -18.65 -14.61
C VAL A 361 -7.60 -19.48 -14.67
N VAL A 362 -6.44 -18.84 -14.58
CA VAL A 362 -5.15 -19.53 -14.54
C VAL A 362 -4.67 -19.56 -13.10
N VAL A 363 -4.61 -20.76 -12.53
CA VAL A 363 -3.96 -21.04 -11.26
C VAL A 363 -2.47 -21.24 -11.56
N SER A 364 -1.59 -20.51 -10.87
CA SER A 364 -0.13 -20.60 -11.04
C SER A 364 0.37 -22.02 -10.84
N ASP A 365 1.54 -22.34 -11.40
CA ASP A 365 2.22 -23.66 -11.40
C ASP A 365 2.51 -24.27 -10.00
N GLY A 366 2.10 -23.58 -8.92
CA GLY A 366 2.32 -23.93 -7.52
C GLY A 366 3.72 -23.57 -7.02
N SER A 367 4.66 -23.23 -7.92
CA SER A 367 6.05 -22.97 -7.51
C SER A 367 6.14 -21.67 -6.68
N PRO A 368 6.83 -21.68 -5.51
CA PRO A 368 7.11 -20.48 -4.76
C PRO A 368 7.80 -19.39 -5.56
N PHE A 369 7.54 -18.15 -5.19
CA PHE A 369 8.24 -16.99 -5.71
C PHE A 369 8.63 -16.05 -4.57
N GLY A 370 9.59 -15.18 -4.82
CA GLY A 370 10.14 -14.31 -3.79
C GLY A 370 11.38 -13.59 -4.25
N SER A 371 12.10 -13.01 -3.29
CA SER A 371 13.30 -12.22 -3.53
C SER A 371 14.30 -12.36 -2.40
N VAL A 372 15.59 -12.32 -2.77
CA VAL A 372 16.69 -12.01 -1.86
C VAL A 372 16.90 -10.49 -1.91
N ASP A 373 16.45 -9.80 -0.87
CA ASP A 373 16.45 -8.34 -0.84
C ASP A 373 17.81 -7.77 -0.42
N ASP A 374 18.46 -8.41 0.56
CA ASP A 374 19.78 -7.99 1.06
C ASP A 374 20.68 -9.19 1.34
N VAL A 375 21.96 -9.04 0.96
CA VAL A 375 23.08 -9.86 1.45
C VAL A 375 24.24 -8.91 1.72
N SER A 376 24.57 -8.71 2.99
CA SER A 376 25.55 -7.73 3.44
C SER A 376 26.53 -8.34 4.45
N ALA A 377 27.77 -7.84 4.49
CA ALA A 377 28.78 -8.27 5.46
C ALA A 377 29.33 -7.08 6.26
N VAL A 378 29.41 -7.24 7.57
CA VAL A 378 30.04 -6.30 8.51
C VAL A 378 30.97 -7.09 9.41
N GLY A 379 32.28 -6.90 9.24
CA GLY A 379 33.27 -7.74 9.89
C GLY A 379 33.08 -9.22 9.49
N PRO A 380 33.07 -10.18 10.44
CA PRO A 380 32.81 -11.58 10.15
C PRO A 380 31.31 -11.91 10.01
N THR A 381 30.41 -10.97 10.29
CA THR A 381 28.96 -11.23 10.29
C THR A 381 28.36 -10.92 8.93
N VAL A 382 27.79 -11.93 8.28
CA VAL A 382 26.99 -11.83 7.06
C VAL A 382 25.51 -11.88 7.41
N SER A 383 24.73 -10.91 6.97
CA SER A 383 23.28 -10.90 7.07
C SER A 383 22.63 -11.16 5.73
N VAL A 384 21.55 -11.93 5.73
CA VAL A 384 20.70 -12.19 4.56
C VAL A 384 19.25 -11.95 4.94
N GLY A 385 18.51 -11.30 4.03
CA GLY A 385 17.09 -11.03 4.20
C GLY A 385 16.33 -11.08 2.88
N GLY A 386 15.06 -11.43 2.97
CA GLY A 386 14.19 -11.49 1.80
C GLY A 386 12.76 -11.86 2.17
N TRP A 387 12.02 -12.34 1.18
CA TRP A 387 10.67 -12.86 1.35
C TRP A 387 10.38 -13.98 0.36
N ALA A 388 9.42 -14.84 0.70
CA ALA A 388 8.97 -15.93 -0.15
C ALA A 388 7.48 -16.23 0.09
N ILE A 389 6.73 -16.44 -0.99
CA ILE A 389 5.32 -16.85 -1.00
C ILE A 389 5.20 -18.13 -1.81
N ASP A 390 4.34 -19.03 -1.35
CA ASP A 390 3.92 -20.19 -2.13
C ASP A 390 2.45 -20.01 -2.57
N PRO A 391 2.14 -20.05 -3.87
CA PRO A 391 0.78 -19.92 -4.36
C PRO A 391 -0.21 -20.97 -3.85
N ASP A 392 0.24 -22.09 -3.30
CA ASP A 392 -0.61 -23.16 -2.79
C ASP A 392 -1.09 -22.90 -1.35
N THR A 393 -0.51 -21.94 -0.63
CA THR A 393 -0.85 -21.68 0.77
C THR A 393 -0.70 -20.22 1.19
N ALA A 394 -1.62 -19.75 2.04
CA ALA A 394 -1.49 -18.43 2.67
C ALA A 394 -0.50 -18.44 3.85
N ALA A 395 -0.10 -19.62 4.34
CA ALA A 395 0.84 -19.73 5.45
C ALA A 395 2.27 -19.43 5.02
N ALA A 396 3.09 -18.97 5.95
CA ALA A 396 4.54 -18.84 5.74
C ALA A 396 5.15 -20.18 5.33
N ILE A 397 6.12 -20.15 4.41
CA ILE A 397 6.82 -21.34 3.93
C ILE A 397 8.26 -21.43 4.45
N PRO A 398 8.89 -22.63 4.42
CA PRO A 398 10.31 -22.76 4.69
C PRO A 398 11.15 -22.13 3.57
N VAL A 399 12.27 -21.54 3.96
CA VAL A 399 13.32 -21.04 3.05
C VAL A 399 14.64 -21.65 3.46
N HIS A 400 15.34 -22.30 2.55
CA HIS A 400 16.67 -22.84 2.81
C HIS A 400 17.72 -21.86 2.30
N VAL A 401 18.50 -21.30 3.22
CA VAL A 401 19.67 -20.50 2.88
C VAL A 401 20.89 -21.41 2.83
N TYR A 402 21.62 -21.39 1.73
CA TYR A 402 22.87 -22.11 1.56
C TYR A 402 24.05 -21.13 1.65
N VAL A 403 25.01 -21.44 2.50
CA VAL A 403 26.30 -20.75 2.61
C VAL A 403 27.39 -21.71 2.14
N ASP A 404 28.03 -21.41 1.01
CA ASP A 404 29.02 -22.27 0.36
C ASP A 404 28.58 -23.74 0.21
N GLY A 405 27.29 -23.94 -0.05
CA GLY A 405 26.69 -25.28 -0.20
C GLY A 405 26.20 -25.93 1.10
N ALA A 406 26.50 -25.37 2.28
CA ALA A 406 25.91 -25.82 3.55
C ALA A 406 24.52 -25.18 3.74
N GLY A 407 23.48 -26.00 3.91
CA GLY A 407 22.08 -25.55 4.00
C GLY A 407 21.61 -25.25 5.43
N TYR A 408 20.87 -24.17 5.59
CA TYR A 408 20.28 -23.68 6.83
C TYR A 408 18.79 -23.43 6.62
N PRO A 409 17.90 -24.21 7.23
CA PRO A 409 16.46 -24.02 7.10
C PRO A 409 16.00 -22.82 7.95
N LEU A 410 15.23 -21.94 7.34
CA LEU A 410 14.54 -20.81 7.95
C LEU A 410 13.03 -20.94 7.68
N GLN A 411 12.24 -20.19 8.43
CA GLN A 411 10.83 -19.96 8.14
C GLN A 411 10.65 -18.52 7.64
N ALA A 412 9.90 -18.33 6.57
CA ALA A 412 9.58 -17.00 6.05
C ALA A 412 8.38 -16.39 6.80
N ASP A 413 8.42 -16.29 8.13
CA ASP A 413 7.27 -15.85 8.94
C ASP A 413 7.37 -14.40 9.45
N GLY A 414 8.41 -13.67 9.04
CA GLY A 414 8.62 -12.26 9.34
C GLY A 414 7.62 -11.35 8.63
N ALA A 415 7.31 -10.20 9.24
CA ALA A 415 6.31 -9.27 8.72
C ALA A 415 6.82 -8.45 7.52
N ARG A 416 6.03 -8.45 6.44
CA ARG A 416 6.24 -7.71 5.18
C ARG A 416 4.94 -7.05 4.70
N PRO A 417 4.53 -5.92 5.32
CA PRO A 417 3.32 -5.19 4.91
C PRO A 417 3.39 -4.69 3.46
N ASP A 418 4.59 -4.39 2.98
CA ASP A 418 4.87 -4.01 1.59
C ASP A 418 4.52 -5.14 0.62
N VAL A 419 4.90 -6.38 0.92
CA VAL A 419 4.56 -7.57 0.12
C VAL A 419 3.06 -7.83 0.17
N ALA A 420 2.44 -7.74 1.35
CA ALA A 420 0.98 -7.88 1.51
C ALA A 420 0.18 -6.80 0.76
N GLY A 421 0.76 -5.62 0.55
CA GLY A 421 0.15 -4.57 -0.27
C GLY A 421 -0.02 -4.98 -1.74
N VAL A 422 0.86 -5.84 -2.25
CA VAL A 422 0.79 -6.37 -3.62
C VAL A 422 0.06 -7.72 -3.68
N PHE A 423 0.26 -8.57 -2.67
CA PHE A 423 -0.29 -9.93 -2.58
C PHE A 423 -1.20 -10.11 -1.34
N PRO A 424 -2.34 -9.40 -1.25
CA PRO A 424 -3.13 -9.30 -0.03
C PRO A 424 -3.72 -10.63 0.45
N SER A 425 -3.97 -11.58 -0.46
CA SER A 425 -4.52 -12.91 -0.12
C SER A 425 -3.60 -13.78 0.73
N TYR A 426 -2.31 -13.47 0.79
CA TYR A 426 -1.31 -14.25 1.54
C TYR A 426 -1.01 -13.63 2.92
N GLY A 427 -1.44 -12.40 3.19
CA GLY A 427 -1.16 -11.72 4.45
C GLY A 427 0.29 -11.23 4.58
N THR A 428 0.71 -10.85 5.79
CA THR A 428 1.98 -10.14 6.01
C THR A 428 3.16 -11.03 6.39
N ARG A 429 2.96 -12.30 6.73
CA ARG A 429 4.01 -13.15 7.32
C ARG A 429 4.73 -13.97 6.25
N HIS A 430 5.61 -13.31 5.49
CA HIS A 430 6.32 -13.90 4.34
C HIS A 430 7.80 -13.50 4.26
N GLY A 431 8.33 -12.79 5.25
CA GLY A 431 9.74 -12.37 5.31
C GLY A 431 10.64 -13.39 6.00
N TYR A 432 11.88 -13.56 5.51
CA TYR A 432 12.92 -14.33 6.19
C TYR A 432 14.16 -13.47 6.41
N ALA A 433 14.88 -13.73 7.49
CA ALA A 433 16.18 -13.12 7.77
C ALA A 433 17.06 -14.07 8.60
N ALA A 434 18.36 -14.03 8.37
CA ALA A 434 19.36 -14.74 9.17
C ALA A 434 20.70 -14.03 9.13
N SER A 435 21.55 -14.31 10.13
CA SER A 435 22.93 -13.87 10.15
C SER A 435 23.87 -15.05 10.42
N PHE A 436 25.04 -15.01 9.79
CA PHE A 436 26.07 -16.04 9.88
C PHE A 436 27.41 -15.39 10.21
N THR A 437 28.21 -16.05 11.05
CA THR A 437 29.60 -15.66 11.26
C THR A 437 30.47 -16.50 10.32
N LEU A 438 31.06 -15.87 9.30
CA LEU A 438 31.85 -16.53 8.28
C LEU A 438 33.33 -16.14 8.39
N ALA A 439 34.18 -17.02 7.87
CA ALA A 439 35.61 -16.75 7.77
C ALA A 439 35.88 -15.60 6.79
N ARG A 440 37.11 -15.11 6.76
CA ARG A 440 37.52 -14.13 5.76
C ARG A 440 37.50 -14.76 4.36
N GLY A 441 36.98 -14.02 3.39
CA GLY A 441 37.06 -14.38 1.98
C GLY A 441 35.73 -14.26 1.24
N PRO A 442 35.70 -14.70 -0.03
CA PRO A 442 34.46 -14.80 -0.79
C PRO A 442 33.58 -15.92 -0.24
N HIS A 443 32.33 -15.59 0.06
CA HIS A 443 31.30 -16.57 0.42
C HIS A 443 30.10 -16.43 -0.51
N GLN A 444 29.55 -17.56 -0.97
CA GLN A 444 28.33 -17.59 -1.77
C GLN A 444 27.12 -17.88 -0.89
N ILE A 445 26.14 -16.98 -0.94
CA ILE A 445 24.87 -17.09 -0.22
C ILE A 445 23.77 -17.28 -1.25
N CYS A 446 23.05 -18.40 -1.20
CA CYS A 446 21.90 -18.69 -2.04
C CYS A 446 20.66 -18.94 -1.20
N ALA A 447 19.49 -18.45 -1.60
CA ALA A 447 18.24 -18.75 -0.91
C ALA A 447 17.29 -19.53 -1.83
N TYR A 448 16.74 -20.64 -1.33
CA TYR A 448 15.72 -21.43 -2.01
C TYR A 448 14.41 -21.36 -1.22
N ALA A 449 13.32 -21.00 -1.88
CA ALA A 449 11.98 -21.18 -1.32
C ALA A 449 11.56 -22.65 -1.46
N ILE A 450 11.05 -23.21 -0.37
CA ILE A 450 10.64 -24.62 -0.31
C ILE A 450 9.14 -24.73 -0.54
N ASN A 451 8.80 -25.47 -1.58
CA ASN A 451 7.45 -25.66 -2.10
C ASN A 451 6.56 -26.43 -1.11
N GLN A 452 5.31 -26.02 -1.00
CA GLN A 452 4.26 -26.56 -0.14
C GLN A 452 3.03 -26.91 -0.98
N GLY A 453 3.08 -28.01 -1.72
CA GLY A 453 1.98 -28.41 -2.60
C GLY A 453 2.48 -28.88 -3.96
N ALA A 454 1.79 -28.45 -5.01
CA ALA A 454 2.18 -28.66 -6.40
C ALA A 454 3.34 -27.72 -6.77
N GLY A 455 4.08 -28.03 -7.84
CA GLY A 455 5.23 -27.21 -8.24
C GLY A 455 6.58 -27.75 -7.72
N ARG A 456 7.57 -26.87 -7.60
CA ARG A 456 8.95 -27.21 -7.25
C ARG A 456 9.60 -26.13 -6.41
N ASN A 457 10.61 -26.50 -5.64
CA ASN A 457 11.47 -25.54 -4.93
C ASN A 457 12.13 -24.58 -5.93
N VAL A 458 12.21 -23.29 -5.58
CA VAL A 458 12.72 -22.23 -6.46
C VAL A 458 13.93 -21.55 -5.85
N LEU A 459 15.00 -21.41 -6.64
CA LEU A 459 16.13 -20.54 -6.30
C LEU A 459 15.68 -19.08 -6.41
N LEU A 460 15.56 -18.41 -5.26
CA LEU A 460 15.21 -16.98 -5.19
C LEU A 460 16.36 -16.09 -5.65
N GLY A 461 17.60 -16.51 -5.38
CA GLY A 461 18.79 -15.83 -5.84
C GLY A 461 20.05 -16.28 -5.11
N CYS A 462 21.19 -16.01 -5.75
CA CYS A 462 22.52 -16.16 -5.16
C CYS A 462 23.25 -14.81 -5.19
N ARG A 463 24.05 -14.53 -4.17
CA ARG A 463 24.96 -13.40 -4.07
C ARG A 463 26.29 -13.86 -3.50
N THR A 464 27.38 -13.31 -4.01
CA THR A 464 28.71 -13.49 -3.40
C THR A 464 29.00 -12.27 -2.56
N VAL A 465 29.39 -12.50 -1.31
CA VAL A 465 29.79 -11.44 -0.37
C VAL A 465 31.26 -11.62 -0.01
N GLN A 466 31.98 -10.52 0.15
CA GLN A 466 33.36 -10.52 0.62
C GLN A 466 33.37 -10.22 2.12
N VAL A 467 33.82 -11.18 2.91
CA VAL A 467 33.95 -11.02 4.36
C VAL A 467 35.36 -10.52 4.66
N THR A 468 35.44 -9.31 5.20
CA THR A 468 36.69 -8.69 5.63
C THR A 468 36.72 -8.56 7.15
N VAL A 469 37.73 -9.14 7.80
CA VAL A 469 38.00 -8.94 9.22
C VAL A 469 39.09 -7.89 9.34
N THR A 470 38.77 -6.73 9.92
CA THR A 470 39.75 -5.69 10.24
C THR A 470 40.43 -6.03 11.58
N GLY A 471 41.77 -6.07 11.62
CA GLY A 471 42.54 -6.27 12.86
C GLY A 471 43.21 -7.65 13.03
N GLU A 472 43.26 -8.48 11.99
CA GLU A 472 44.08 -9.70 11.97
C GLU A 472 45.45 -9.38 11.35
N ASP A 473 46.52 -9.82 11.99
CA ASP A 473 47.91 -9.59 11.56
C ASP A 473 48.24 -10.43 10.31
N LEU A 474 48.30 -9.76 9.14
CA LEU A 474 48.67 -10.38 7.86
C LEU A 474 50.13 -10.16 7.49
N GLY A 475 50.96 -9.68 8.42
CA GLY A 475 52.38 -9.42 8.20
C GLY A 475 52.65 -8.31 7.17
N ARG A 476 51.71 -7.37 6.98
CA ARG A 476 51.83 -6.26 6.03
C ARG A 476 52.64 -5.13 6.66
N SER A 477 53.61 -4.62 5.93
CA SER A 477 54.41 -3.49 6.40
C SER A 477 53.57 -2.23 6.61
N PRO A 478 53.93 -1.39 7.61
CA PRO A 478 53.35 -0.07 7.77
C PRO A 478 53.48 0.80 6.52
N VAL A 479 52.55 1.72 6.35
CA VAL A 479 52.59 2.78 5.33
C VAL A 479 52.55 4.13 6.00
N GLY A 480 53.21 5.12 5.40
CA GLY A 480 53.27 6.45 6.00
C GLY A 480 54.07 7.42 5.15
N ASN A 481 54.16 8.66 5.64
CA ASN A 481 54.90 9.73 4.99
C ASN A 481 55.57 10.64 6.01
N ILE A 482 56.73 11.20 5.62
CA ILE A 482 57.37 12.33 6.31
C ILE A 482 56.81 13.61 5.72
N ASP A 483 56.09 14.39 6.53
CA ASP A 483 55.50 15.65 6.09
C ASP A 483 56.54 16.77 6.15
N ALA A 484 57.33 16.85 7.23
CA ALA A 484 58.38 17.85 7.37
C ALA A 484 59.56 17.39 8.22
N VAL A 485 60.75 17.91 7.88
CA VAL A 485 61.96 17.90 8.73
C VAL A 485 62.46 19.33 8.78
N THR A 486 62.22 20.00 9.90
CA THR A 486 62.54 21.42 10.10
C THR A 486 63.73 21.54 11.02
N ALA A 487 64.83 22.14 10.55
CA ALA A 487 65.97 22.45 11.40
C ALA A 487 65.70 23.68 12.27
N ASN A 488 66.00 23.56 13.54
CA ASN A 488 66.04 24.63 14.53
C ASN A 488 67.49 24.84 14.98
N ARG A 489 67.74 25.81 15.86
CA ARG A 489 69.05 25.90 16.55
C ARG A 489 69.21 24.67 17.45
N ASN A 490 70.31 23.94 17.28
CA ASN A 490 70.67 22.75 18.06
C ASN A 490 69.62 21.62 18.11
N SER A 491 68.62 21.62 17.21
CA SER A 491 67.59 20.58 17.15
C SER A 491 66.92 20.52 15.79
N LEU A 492 66.12 19.49 15.56
CA LEU A 492 65.26 19.33 14.41
C LEU A 492 63.87 18.85 14.84
N THR A 493 62.83 19.34 14.20
CA THR A 493 61.45 18.88 14.39
C THR A 493 61.04 18.04 13.19
N VAL A 494 60.55 16.83 13.45
CA VAL A 494 60.12 15.88 12.42
C VAL A 494 58.64 15.59 12.62
N SER A 495 57.84 15.70 11.57
CA SER A 495 56.41 15.38 11.60
C SER A 495 55.99 14.55 10.39
N GLY A 496 54.90 13.81 10.56
CA GLY A 496 54.35 12.93 9.54
C GLY A 496 53.17 12.11 10.03
N TRP A 497 52.89 11.02 9.34
CA TRP A 497 51.94 10.00 9.76
C TRP A 497 52.41 8.60 9.36
N THR A 498 51.96 7.60 10.09
CA THR A 498 52.16 6.19 9.74
C THR A 498 51.00 5.37 10.29
N LEU A 499 50.57 4.36 9.53
CA LEU A 499 49.56 3.38 9.94
C LEU A 499 49.99 1.98 9.53
N ASP A 500 49.53 0.98 10.26
CA ASP A 500 49.72 -0.42 9.94
C ASP A 500 48.41 -1.02 9.43
N PRO A 501 48.33 -1.53 8.19
CA PRO A 501 47.11 -2.13 7.64
C PRO A 501 46.55 -3.30 8.46
N ASP A 502 47.33 -3.86 9.37
CA ASP A 502 46.96 -4.98 10.24
C ASP A 502 46.30 -4.56 11.55
N THR A 503 46.28 -3.26 11.90
CA THR A 503 45.65 -2.77 13.14
C THR A 503 45.04 -1.39 12.99
N ALA A 504 43.91 -1.15 13.67
CA ALA A 504 43.30 0.18 13.73
C ALA A 504 44.00 1.12 14.75
N ASN A 505 44.87 0.59 15.61
CA ASN A 505 45.58 1.37 16.63
C ASN A 505 46.80 2.09 16.04
N GLY A 506 47.13 3.26 16.58
CA GLY A 506 48.38 3.95 16.27
C GLY A 506 49.60 3.10 16.62
N ILE A 507 50.61 3.12 15.75
CA ILE A 507 51.85 2.32 15.86
C ILE A 507 53.05 3.17 16.31
N ASP A 508 54.11 2.51 16.77
CA ASP A 508 55.36 3.21 17.09
C ASP A 508 56.09 3.64 15.80
N VAL A 509 56.79 4.77 15.87
CA VAL A 509 57.63 5.30 14.80
C VAL A 509 59.00 5.67 15.37
N THR A 510 60.05 5.21 14.70
CA THR A 510 61.44 5.53 15.04
C THR A 510 61.96 6.60 14.10
N VAL A 511 62.37 7.74 14.65
CA VAL A 511 63.07 8.82 13.96
C VAL A 511 64.55 8.73 14.35
N SER A 512 65.44 8.50 13.38
CA SER A 512 66.89 8.42 13.61
C SER A 512 67.63 9.62 13.04
N VAL A 513 68.50 10.25 13.83
CA VAL A 513 69.39 11.34 13.40
C VAL A 513 70.83 10.81 13.38
N ASP A 514 71.45 10.80 12.20
CA ASP A 514 72.79 10.21 11.97
C ASP A 514 72.93 8.78 12.52
N GLY A 515 71.84 8.00 12.43
CA GLY A 515 71.76 6.62 12.93
C GLY A 515 71.40 6.48 14.40
N VAL A 516 71.25 7.57 15.17
CA VAL A 516 70.83 7.54 16.57
C VAL A 516 69.30 7.58 16.66
N PRO A 517 68.62 6.52 17.15
CA PRO A 517 67.16 6.42 17.12
C PRO A 517 66.46 7.12 18.28
N SER A 518 65.25 7.63 18.01
CA SER A 518 64.26 8.08 18.99
C SER A 518 62.89 7.53 18.59
N THR A 519 62.20 6.85 19.49
CA THR A 519 60.90 6.22 19.19
C THR A 519 59.76 6.94 19.91
N ILE A 520 58.68 7.19 19.18
CA ILE A 520 57.43 7.80 19.68
C ILE A 520 56.24 7.02 19.15
N ARG A 521 55.06 7.20 19.76
CA ARG A 521 53.80 6.69 19.24
C ARG A 521 53.23 7.64 18.19
N ALA A 522 52.74 7.11 17.07
CA ALA A 522 51.95 7.86 16.10
C ALA A 522 50.47 7.82 16.51
N ASP A 523 50.06 8.66 17.45
CA ASP A 523 48.69 8.76 17.98
C ASP A 523 48.05 10.14 17.80
N ARG A 524 48.75 11.09 17.16
CA ARG A 524 48.21 12.43 16.94
C ARG A 524 47.10 12.40 15.91
N SER A 525 46.10 13.25 16.13
CA SER A 525 44.93 13.35 15.25
C SER A 525 45.29 13.87 13.85
N ARG A 526 44.82 13.14 12.84
CA ARG A 526 44.92 13.41 11.40
C ARG A 526 43.58 13.11 10.73
N PRO A 527 42.65 14.09 10.72
CA PRO A 527 41.33 13.92 10.10
C PRO A 527 41.37 13.60 8.60
N ASP A 528 42.41 14.07 7.92
CA ASP A 528 42.69 13.76 6.52
C ASP A 528 43.01 12.27 6.32
N ILE A 529 43.76 11.66 7.23
CA ILE A 529 44.04 10.21 7.22
C ILE A 529 42.78 9.42 7.56
N ALA A 530 41.97 9.87 8.53
CA ALA A 530 40.67 9.25 8.80
C ALA A 530 39.73 9.29 7.59
N SER A 531 39.83 10.34 6.76
CA SER A 531 39.03 10.47 5.54
C SER A 531 39.53 9.54 4.43
N ALA A 532 40.85 9.37 4.28
CA ALA A 532 41.44 8.47 3.31
C ALA A 532 41.34 6.99 3.70
N PHE A 533 41.35 6.69 5.00
CA PHE A 533 41.30 5.34 5.57
C PHE A 533 40.24 5.22 6.69
N PRO A 534 38.93 5.26 6.35
CA PRO A 534 37.85 5.36 7.35
C PRO A 534 37.84 4.27 8.42
N GLY A 535 38.29 3.05 8.09
CA GLY A 535 38.33 1.92 9.01
C GLY A 535 39.40 2.01 10.11
N TYR A 536 40.31 2.98 10.04
CA TYR A 536 41.47 3.09 10.96
C TYR A 536 41.40 4.31 11.90
N GLY A 537 40.48 5.25 11.66
CA GLY A 537 40.40 6.49 12.44
C GLY A 537 41.55 7.47 12.15
N GLY A 538 41.64 8.54 12.94
CA GLY A 538 42.59 9.64 12.71
C GLY A 538 43.85 9.61 13.57
N ALA A 539 43.98 8.70 14.53
CA ALA A 539 45.07 8.71 15.52
C ALA A 539 46.35 8.04 14.98
N HIS A 540 46.93 8.61 13.92
CA HIS A 540 48.06 8.04 13.16
C HIS A 540 49.15 9.06 12.81
N GLY A 541 49.06 10.29 13.32
CA GLY A 541 50.06 11.34 13.14
C GLY A 541 51.20 11.25 14.17
N PHE A 542 52.38 11.72 13.80
CA PHE A 542 53.53 11.84 14.71
C PHE A 542 54.23 13.19 14.55
N GLU A 543 54.82 13.69 15.65
CA GLU A 543 55.72 14.84 15.64
C GLU A 543 56.65 14.78 16.85
N THR A 544 57.94 15.03 16.65
CA THR A 544 58.94 15.11 17.71
C THR A 544 60.05 16.10 17.40
N THR A 545 60.64 16.66 18.45
CA THR A 545 61.83 17.52 18.36
C THR A 545 63.02 16.79 18.96
N ILE A 546 64.08 16.62 18.16
CA ILE A 546 65.28 15.86 18.52
C ILE A 546 66.45 16.84 18.59
N ALA A 547 67.18 16.82 19.70
CA ALA A 547 68.43 17.57 19.82
C ALA A 547 69.44 17.06 18.78
N ALA A 548 70.03 17.96 18.02
CA ALA A 548 70.93 17.64 16.93
C ALA A 548 72.05 18.68 16.89
N ALA A 549 73.30 18.23 16.80
CA ALA A 549 74.41 19.17 16.72
C ALA A 549 74.35 19.98 15.40
N PRO A 550 74.91 21.20 15.35
CA PRO A 550 74.98 21.98 14.11
C PRO A 550 75.66 21.22 12.97
N GLY A 551 75.30 21.54 11.72
CA GLY A 551 75.80 20.87 10.52
C GLY A 551 74.73 20.09 9.75
N VAL A 552 75.12 19.42 8.66
CA VAL A 552 74.22 18.57 7.89
C VAL A 552 73.98 17.27 8.65
N ARG A 553 72.70 16.94 8.87
CA ARG A 553 72.21 15.76 9.58
C ARG A 553 71.34 14.91 8.68
N ASN A 554 71.52 13.60 8.74
CA ASN A 554 70.66 12.66 8.04
C ASN A 554 69.55 12.17 8.96
N VAL A 555 68.30 12.44 8.61
CA VAL A 555 67.11 12.09 9.40
C VAL A 555 66.34 11.01 8.64
N CYS A 556 66.20 9.82 9.22
CA CYS A 556 65.39 8.74 8.65
C CYS A 556 64.21 8.40 9.57
N VAL A 557 63.07 8.05 8.99
CA VAL A 557 61.86 7.69 9.76
C VAL A 557 61.44 6.28 9.39
N THR A 558 61.17 5.44 10.39
CA THR A 558 60.74 4.05 10.23
C THR A 558 59.47 3.80 11.02
N GLY A 559 58.40 3.37 10.36
CA GLY A 559 57.19 2.86 11.02
C GLY A 559 57.43 1.45 11.55
N ILE A 560 57.12 1.22 12.82
CA ILE A 560 57.29 -0.08 13.49
C ILE A 560 56.00 -0.89 13.33
N ASN A 561 56.12 -2.09 12.78
CA ASN A 561 54.98 -2.98 12.57
C ASN A 561 54.41 -3.43 13.94
N ALA A 562 53.08 -3.48 14.05
CA ALA A 562 52.41 -3.86 15.29
C ALA A 562 52.27 -5.39 15.46
N GLY A 563 52.61 -6.16 14.43
CA GLY A 563 52.49 -7.61 14.35
C GLY A 563 53.77 -8.30 13.87
N THR A 564 53.61 -9.26 12.96
CA THR A 564 54.67 -10.15 12.45
C THR A 564 55.31 -9.66 11.15
N GLY A 565 54.82 -8.55 10.60
CA GLY A 565 55.33 -7.93 9.38
C GLY A 565 56.64 -7.16 9.58
N PRO A 566 57.36 -6.85 8.49
CA PRO A 566 58.57 -6.04 8.60
C PRO A 566 58.25 -4.57 8.83
N ASN A 567 59.08 -3.90 9.63
CA ASN A 567 59.08 -2.44 9.78
C ASN A 567 59.29 -1.74 8.43
N ALA A 568 58.72 -0.54 8.25
CA ALA A 568 58.75 0.18 6.99
C ALA A 568 59.59 1.46 7.08
N ASN A 569 60.59 1.63 6.21
CA ASN A 569 61.30 2.90 6.09
C ASN A 569 60.43 3.90 5.30
N LEU A 570 60.01 4.96 5.98
CA LEU A 570 59.16 6.02 5.43
C LEU A 570 59.98 7.10 4.67
N GLY A 571 61.32 7.02 4.75
CA GLY A 571 62.25 7.84 4.00
C GLY A 571 63.35 8.48 4.85
N CYS A 572 64.33 9.07 4.16
CA CYS A 572 65.37 9.89 4.78
C CYS A 572 65.42 11.30 4.17
N ARG A 573 65.86 12.28 4.96
CA ARG A 573 66.08 13.68 4.55
C ARG A 573 67.37 14.19 5.17
N SER A 574 68.20 14.87 4.37
CA SER A 574 69.35 15.61 4.89
C SER A 574 68.95 17.05 5.20
N VAL A 575 69.16 17.49 6.43
CA VAL A 575 68.81 18.84 6.90
C VAL A 575 70.02 19.51 7.53
N ARG A 576 70.23 20.81 7.31
CA ARG A 576 71.32 21.56 7.95
C ARG A 576 70.81 22.22 9.23
N VAL A 577 71.29 21.74 10.38
CA VAL A 577 71.06 22.34 11.69
C VAL A 577 72.00 23.53 11.86
N LEU A 578 71.46 24.67 12.30
CA LEU A 578 72.22 25.91 12.47
C LEU A 578 72.95 25.94 13.82
N ALA A 579 74.14 26.56 13.83
CA ALA A 579 74.89 26.84 15.04
C ALA A 579 74.26 27.97 15.88
N SER A 580 74.78 28.18 17.08
CA SER A 580 74.46 29.34 17.91
C SER A 580 75.06 30.63 17.32
N ASP A 581 74.53 31.79 17.70
CA ASP A 581 75.03 33.08 17.18
C ASP A 581 76.47 33.36 17.69
N PRO A 582 77.36 33.98 16.90
CA PRO A 582 78.69 34.38 17.36
C PRO A 582 78.67 35.34 18.55
N ILE A 583 79.58 35.14 19.50
CA ILE A 583 79.80 36.01 20.67
C ILE A 583 81.23 36.56 20.66
N GLY A 584 81.48 37.60 21.45
CA GLY A 584 82.81 38.18 21.53
C GLY A 584 82.91 39.36 22.50
N SER A 585 84.10 39.95 22.58
CA SER A 585 84.38 41.16 23.33
C SER A 585 85.46 42.00 22.62
N ILE A 586 85.36 43.32 22.76
CA ILE A 586 86.45 44.25 22.46
C ILE A 586 87.22 44.45 23.76
N ASP A 587 88.48 44.05 23.81
CA ASP A 587 89.30 44.21 25.00
C ASP A 587 89.99 45.57 24.98
N VAL A 588 90.66 45.88 23.86
CA VAL A 588 91.35 47.15 23.63
C VAL A 588 90.78 47.84 22.40
N ALA A 589 90.51 49.13 22.54
CA ALA A 589 90.34 50.06 21.43
C ALA A 589 91.06 51.35 21.84
N ARG A 590 92.19 51.66 21.23
CA ARG A 590 93.04 52.80 21.61
C ARG A 590 93.51 53.55 20.37
N GLY A 591 93.35 54.87 20.36
CA GLY A 591 93.95 55.75 19.35
C GLY A 591 95.42 56.01 19.66
N GLY A 592 96.30 55.77 18.69
CA GLY A 592 97.71 56.15 18.67
C GLY A 592 97.94 57.28 17.66
N ILE A 593 99.20 57.52 17.30
CA ILE A 593 99.56 58.53 16.28
C ILE A 593 99.17 57.99 14.90
N GLY A 594 98.11 58.55 14.30
CA GLY A 594 97.62 58.18 12.97
C GLY A 594 97.01 56.77 12.82
N VAL A 595 96.79 56.05 13.91
CA VAL A 595 96.26 54.66 13.91
C VAL A 595 95.34 54.39 15.10
N VAL A 596 94.54 53.33 15.02
CA VAL A 596 93.79 52.74 16.12
C VAL A 596 94.18 51.28 16.30
N GLU A 597 94.60 50.92 17.50
CA GLU A 597 94.86 49.53 17.90
C GLU A 597 93.57 48.91 18.47
N VAL A 598 93.16 47.78 17.92
CA VAL A 598 91.98 47.03 18.34
C VAL A 598 92.39 45.59 18.64
N SER A 599 92.06 45.12 19.84
CA SER A 599 92.19 43.70 20.18
C SER A 599 90.98 43.22 20.93
N GLY A 600 90.69 41.93 20.82
CA GLY A 600 89.53 41.32 21.44
C GLY A 600 89.49 39.84 21.17
N TRP A 601 88.30 39.27 21.28
CA TRP A 601 88.03 37.90 20.87
C TRP A 601 86.65 37.77 20.27
N VAL A 602 86.50 36.82 19.34
CA VAL A 602 85.21 36.39 18.79
C VAL A 602 85.21 34.86 18.69
N ALA A 603 84.07 34.26 19.01
CA ALA A 603 83.90 32.81 18.89
C ALA A 603 82.43 32.47 18.67
N THR A 604 82.18 31.36 17.97
CA THR A 604 80.86 30.74 17.95
C THR A 604 80.89 29.55 18.90
N PRO A 605 80.01 29.50 19.93
CA PRO A 605 79.97 28.34 20.81
C PRO A 605 79.81 27.04 19.99
N GLN A 606 80.50 25.98 20.41
CA GLN A 606 80.53 24.68 19.71
C GLN A 606 81.16 24.67 18.30
N VAL A 607 81.77 25.76 17.84
CA VAL A 607 82.60 25.80 16.63
C VAL A 607 84.08 25.92 17.07
N PRO A 608 84.88 24.85 16.92
CA PRO A 608 86.25 24.83 17.43
C PRO A 608 87.26 25.56 16.54
N THR A 609 86.85 26.04 15.37
CA THR A 609 87.71 26.74 14.42
C THR A 609 87.62 28.26 14.59
N PRO A 610 88.71 29.01 14.40
CA PRO A 610 88.69 30.46 14.38
C PRO A 610 87.65 31.02 13.40
N ILE A 611 86.99 32.11 13.79
CA ILE A 611 86.03 32.85 12.95
C ILE A 611 86.57 34.25 12.65
N TRP A 612 86.01 34.90 11.62
CA TRP A 612 86.41 36.26 11.24
C TRP A 612 85.77 37.32 12.13
N ALA A 613 86.58 38.26 12.61
CA ALA A 613 86.14 39.54 13.16
C ALA A 613 86.30 40.63 12.09
N HIS A 614 85.24 41.37 11.79
CA HIS A 614 85.30 42.57 10.96
C HIS A 614 85.39 43.79 11.87
N VAL A 615 86.54 44.46 11.83
CA VAL A 615 86.84 45.64 12.65
C VAL A 615 86.68 46.89 11.79
N TYR A 616 85.77 47.77 12.17
CA TYR A 616 85.53 49.05 11.52
C TYR A 616 86.06 50.18 12.39
N VAL A 617 86.89 51.06 11.82
CA VAL A 617 87.34 52.31 12.41
C VAL A 617 86.83 53.45 11.53
N GLY A 618 85.76 54.12 11.97
CA GLY A 618 84.99 55.04 11.14
C GLY A 618 84.37 54.30 9.95
N THR A 619 84.75 54.67 8.73
CA THR A 619 84.29 54.01 7.49
C THR A 619 85.26 52.93 6.98
N SER A 620 86.43 52.78 7.60
CA SER A 620 87.45 51.80 7.18
C SER A 620 87.20 50.45 7.86
N GLY A 621 86.88 49.41 7.09
CA GLY A 621 86.67 48.05 7.59
C GLY A 621 87.85 47.13 7.23
N LEU A 622 88.34 46.36 8.20
CA LEU A 622 89.36 45.33 8.00
C LEU A 622 88.89 43.99 8.60
N PRO A 623 88.84 42.91 7.80
CA PRO A 623 88.62 41.57 8.34
C PRO A 623 89.92 41.04 8.96
N VAL A 624 89.82 40.50 10.18
CA VAL A 624 90.91 39.81 10.88
C VAL A 624 90.41 38.46 11.37
N LEU A 625 91.18 37.40 11.10
CA LEU A 625 90.87 36.08 11.62
C LEU A 625 91.21 36.04 13.11
N ALA A 626 90.32 35.51 13.94
CA ALA A 626 90.52 35.45 15.38
C ALA A 626 91.37 34.23 15.78
N ASP A 627 92.61 34.18 15.29
CA ASP A 627 93.53 33.05 15.39
C ASP A 627 94.54 33.15 16.55
N LEU A 628 94.44 34.17 17.40
CA LEU A 628 95.31 34.34 18.56
C LEU A 628 94.81 33.48 19.75
N PRO A 629 95.73 32.88 20.54
CA PRO A 629 95.36 32.02 21.64
C PRO A 629 94.70 32.81 22.79
N ARG A 630 93.56 32.30 23.28
CA ARG A 630 92.82 32.87 24.43
C ARG A 630 92.36 31.77 25.40
N PRO A 631 93.27 31.25 26.25
CA PRO A 631 92.96 30.18 27.18
C PRO A 631 91.84 30.54 28.17
N ASP A 632 91.71 31.82 28.51
CA ASP A 632 90.64 32.37 29.34
C ASP A 632 89.26 32.23 28.68
N VAL A 633 89.16 32.50 27.38
CA VAL A 633 87.92 32.35 26.60
C VAL A 633 87.58 30.88 26.37
N GLN A 634 88.58 30.05 26.07
CA GLN A 634 88.41 28.60 25.91
C GLN A 634 87.86 27.95 27.18
N ALA A 635 88.32 28.38 28.35
CA ALA A 635 87.81 27.90 29.64
C ALA A 635 86.38 28.39 29.93
N ALA A 636 86.02 29.59 29.47
CA ALA A 636 84.73 30.22 29.77
C ALA A 636 83.61 29.85 28.77
N VAL A 637 83.95 29.57 27.51
CA VAL A 637 82.98 29.33 26.43
C VAL A 637 83.14 27.91 25.91
N ALA A 638 82.20 27.04 26.31
CA ALA A 638 82.25 25.62 25.97
C ALA A 638 82.19 25.36 24.45
N GLY A 639 83.15 24.57 23.96
CA GLY A 639 83.21 24.10 22.58
C GLY A 639 83.90 25.06 21.60
N THR A 640 84.55 26.12 22.08
CA THR A 640 85.45 26.95 21.28
C THR A 640 86.85 26.34 21.21
N GLY A 641 87.58 26.64 20.13
CA GLY A 641 88.98 26.24 19.97
C GLY A 641 89.93 27.04 20.84
N PRO A 642 91.22 26.67 20.88
CA PRO A 642 92.23 27.43 21.64
C PRO A 642 92.49 28.84 21.08
N GLN A 643 92.06 29.10 19.85
CA GLN A 643 92.31 30.33 19.10
C GLN A 643 90.98 31.07 18.86
N THR A 644 90.78 32.16 19.58
CA THR A 644 89.58 33.02 19.46
C THR A 644 89.91 34.51 19.55
N GLY A 645 91.17 34.87 19.79
CA GLY A 645 91.61 36.26 19.94
C GLY A 645 91.97 36.89 18.60
N PHE A 646 91.79 38.20 18.48
CA PHE A 646 92.27 38.98 17.34
C PHE A 646 92.99 40.24 17.82
N GLN A 647 93.91 40.74 17.01
CA GLN A 647 94.55 42.03 17.17
C GLN A 647 94.84 42.64 15.80
N VAL A 648 94.48 43.91 15.61
CA VAL A 648 94.68 44.64 14.36
C VAL A 648 94.93 46.12 14.64
N THR A 649 95.77 46.74 13.83
CA THR A 649 96.00 48.20 13.84
C THR A 649 95.45 48.79 12.56
N VAL A 650 94.56 49.77 12.68
CA VAL A 650 93.85 50.37 11.54
C VAL A 650 94.25 51.85 11.42
N PRO A 651 94.76 52.31 10.27
CA PRO A 651 95.04 53.73 10.05
C PRO A 651 93.78 54.58 10.22
N SER A 652 93.91 55.74 10.88
CA SER A 652 92.82 56.69 11.07
C SER A 652 93.35 58.12 11.17
N ALA A 653 92.57 59.08 10.67
CA ALA A 653 92.88 60.49 10.86
C ALA A 653 92.79 60.90 12.35
N THR A 654 93.55 61.92 12.74
CA THR A 654 93.51 62.54 14.07
C THR A 654 92.11 63.03 14.41
N GLY A 655 91.63 62.75 15.62
CA GLY A 655 90.30 63.11 16.08
C GLY A 655 89.48 61.92 16.61
N PRO A 656 88.23 62.17 17.05
CA PRO A 656 87.35 61.13 17.58
C PRO A 656 86.81 60.21 16.48
N VAL A 657 86.97 58.90 16.65
CA VAL A 657 86.49 57.87 15.70
C VAL A 657 85.79 56.71 16.44
N ASP A 658 84.75 56.15 15.82
CA ASP A 658 84.05 54.97 16.34
C ASP A 658 84.71 53.68 15.83
N VAL A 659 84.88 52.74 16.75
CA VAL A 659 85.47 51.42 16.51
C VAL A 659 84.39 50.36 16.75
N CYS A 660 83.90 49.71 15.71
CA CYS A 660 82.89 48.65 15.82
C CYS A 660 83.47 47.30 15.39
N VAL A 661 83.17 46.24 16.15
CA VAL A 661 83.58 44.88 15.82
C VAL A 661 82.34 44.03 15.56
N TYR A 662 82.37 43.27 14.48
CA TYR A 662 81.33 42.30 14.10
C TYR A 662 81.97 40.93 13.95
N ALA A 663 81.32 39.87 14.44
CA ALA A 663 81.74 38.50 14.21
C ALA A 663 80.95 37.90 13.04
N VAL A 664 81.64 37.19 12.14
CA VAL A 664 81.00 36.53 10.99
C VAL A 664 80.58 35.11 11.37
N ASP A 665 79.29 34.81 11.22
CA ASP A 665 78.75 33.47 11.43
C ASP A 665 79.18 32.52 10.28
N PRO A 666 79.92 31.43 10.58
CA PRO A 666 80.37 30.48 9.56
C PRO A 666 79.22 29.66 8.92
N GLY A 667 78.03 29.65 9.51
CA GLY A 667 76.88 28.86 9.05
C GLY A 667 75.95 29.56 8.06
N ASN A 668 75.92 30.89 8.05
CA ASN A 668 74.98 31.68 7.22
C ASN A 668 75.56 33.03 6.74
N SER A 669 76.83 33.34 7.04
CA SER A 669 77.53 34.58 6.68
C SER A 669 76.92 35.87 7.27
N VAL A 670 76.03 35.76 8.26
CA VAL A 670 75.45 36.92 8.97
C VAL A 670 76.49 37.51 9.92
N GLN A 671 76.55 38.85 10.00
CA GLN A 671 77.44 39.57 10.90
C GLN A 671 76.72 39.90 12.21
N SER A 672 77.18 39.32 13.32
CA SER A 672 76.71 39.65 14.67
C SER A 672 77.52 40.82 15.24
N VAL A 673 76.85 41.88 15.70
CA VAL A 673 77.53 43.02 16.34
C VAL A 673 78.09 42.59 17.69
N ILE A 674 79.41 42.71 17.87
CA ILE A 674 80.07 42.42 19.15
C ILE A 674 80.03 43.66 20.06
N GLY A 675 80.28 44.83 19.47
CA GLY A 675 80.19 46.10 20.19
C GLY A 675 80.85 47.25 19.43
N CYS A 676 80.66 48.46 19.93
CA CYS A 676 81.32 49.66 19.43
C CYS A 676 81.92 50.49 20.57
N ARG A 677 83.07 51.13 20.33
CA ARG A 677 83.74 52.04 21.28
C ARG A 677 84.22 53.30 20.55
N ARG A 678 84.09 54.46 21.19
CA ARG A 678 84.63 55.71 20.65
C ARG A 678 86.01 55.98 21.22
N VAL A 679 86.97 56.27 20.36
CA VAL A 679 88.37 56.56 20.73
C VAL A 679 88.81 57.89 20.09
N VAL A 680 89.87 58.50 20.62
CA VAL A 680 90.47 59.70 20.04
C VAL A 680 91.85 59.32 19.51
N VAL A 681 92.06 59.53 18.21
CA VAL A 681 93.35 59.31 17.52
C VAL A 681 94.19 60.56 17.67
N GLN A 682 95.46 60.37 18.04
CA GLN A 682 96.42 61.45 18.28
C GLN A 682 97.12 61.89 16.99
#